data_AF-A0A524K6F7-F1
#
_entry.id   AF-A0A524K6F7-F1
#
_cell.length_a   1.000
_cell.length_b   1.000
_cell.length_c   1.000
_cell.angle_alpha   90.00
_cell.angle_beta   90.00
_cell.angle_gamma   90.00
#
_symmetry.space_group_name_H-M   'P 1'
#
loop_
_entity.id
_entity.type
_entity.pdbx_description
1 polymer ?
#
loop_
_entity_poly.entity_id
_entity_poly.type
_entity_poly.pdbx_seq_one_letter_code
_entity_poly.pdbx_strand_id
1 'polypeptide(L)'
;DGMMSKYGFEPHHLDKGDIFRKSRASFEELFRVMREHHASNSLYAKALGMSNEEKTLSFLNDYFIYKKVRDVDCGNLRHAVVVSKTEKQKTFAIHDKQGLNHTRLVDILTDHKWKQVDIKTPNADFAWVGATVGGDFLRYEESIYDIKTTLKNLLKGNGVKGFSTSDPDYPYTKNVITDKAQLYMEMNKKCPEICKKYMAESWLLSDEKRVAEYSEADDGVLIIKPLGVGAGGGEGIVYVTNKEELAEFTNAVKRRKQSKEKGTKDYLVSKYIRNPMLIEGKKFHLRMYFMVCMRPNHKSDWFLLEEGKIITAELPYKDADYMNKKIHDTHFKSTKKNRLFPESRELGISDKEAKSIMQQMREVLRCAYDVYKPHIASTRESKYGFEVFGCDFMVTSDAGIKLLEINARHDYGVNDVKKEAPEVYERFCSDFWEWIYKHAVEPIFSVDLEGEEKYDSEHDRVVSIIEKGFPFVSRFWTKDDAQSAFDLMKTKIADVPIATLRKENYIQNTPYDVLTGKKETEEVNKFIKQYIGANDNLKFRVEGEGEGQSQGKSDKSKGEFISIKSPDEAVLDKDYLLVDYFTEPSKITVRIAKGEPSLEEHFTKGTLVEKAVRALRRKSLEITDENLHDVIVSQSDGGNNMKFSSIDGKEKKVYLASAENTFVYIIMWKLLFPSLEDLSSLKILDGAGGYGSRLMAAIMLNATYVGVEPNPLSTPGFQQMIEMFGSPEKQKMLEDGLPNAVGVDKLPPGWADVVMFSPPMWGKEVYNDETVGKQSINMFNNEKMWLSEFLHASIEVLWSRLRVGGFIVFQSVRYDYIGEHMMKEHVENKQDAEFRGILSRVTSSGRYKPNWVWQKVNRSTSTSEPINVEAIEEQEGEG
;
A
#
# COMPACT_ATOMS: atom_id res chain seq x y z
N ASP A 1 -49.01 22.73 1.45
CA ASP A 1 -50.29 23.34 1.05
C ASP A 1 -50.52 23.35 -0.45
N GLY A 2 -49.80 24.15 -1.25
CA GLY A 2 -50.07 24.29 -2.70
C GLY A 2 -49.92 23.02 -3.56
N MET A 3 -49.18 22.02 -3.08
CA MET A 3 -49.12 20.69 -3.71
C MET A 3 -50.34 19.85 -3.34
N MET A 4 -50.71 19.81 -2.06
CA MET A 4 -51.81 18.98 -1.55
C MET A 4 -53.17 19.40 -2.12
N SER A 5 -53.37 20.70 -2.38
CA SER A 5 -54.60 21.21 -3.01
C SER A 5 -54.78 20.73 -4.45
N LYS A 6 -53.69 20.50 -5.20
CA LYS A 6 -53.74 19.89 -6.54
C LYS A 6 -54.28 18.46 -6.48
N TYR A 7 -53.97 17.74 -5.39
CA TYR A 7 -54.45 16.38 -5.11
C TYR A 7 -55.79 16.35 -4.36
N GLY A 8 -56.49 17.47 -4.25
CA GLY A 8 -57.84 17.53 -3.68
C GLY A 8 -57.88 17.58 -2.15
N PHE A 9 -56.78 17.97 -1.52
CA PHE A 9 -56.65 18.11 -0.07
C PHE A 9 -56.41 19.56 0.35
N GLU A 10 -57.11 20.03 1.38
CA GLU A 10 -56.88 21.35 1.97
C GLU A 10 -56.45 21.20 3.44
N PRO A 11 -55.63 22.13 3.99
CA PRO A 11 -55.32 22.12 5.41
C PRO A 11 -56.62 22.14 6.21
N HIS A 12 -56.76 21.24 7.18
CA HIS A 12 -58.00 21.14 7.94
C HIS A 12 -58.20 22.38 8.83
N HIS A 13 -59.23 23.17 8.58
CA HIS A 13 -59.64 24.24 9.50
C HIS A 13 -60.35 23.60 10.69
N LEU A 14 -59.74 23.74 11.87
CA LEU A 14 -60.20 23.12 13.12
C LEU A 14 -61.25 24.01 13.78
N ASP A 15 -62.39 23.44 14.17
CA ASP A 15 -63.50 24.17 14.80
C ASP A 15 -63.29 24.34 16.31
N LYS A 16 -64.07 25.22 16.96
CA LYS A 16 -64.06 25.37 18.43
C LYS A 16 -64.53 24.07 19.10
N GLY A 17 -63.60 23.18 19.41
CA GLY A 17 -63.85 21.89 20.04
C GLY A 17 -62.84 20.80 19.66
N ASP A 18 -62.00 21.01 18.65
CA ASP A 18 -61.00 20.04 18.22
C ASP A 18 -59.80 19.92 19.18
N ILE A 19 -59.26 18.70 19.27
CA ILE A 19 -58.10 18.35 20.10
C ILE A 19 -56.83 19.08 19.63
N PHE A 20 -56.74 19.36 18.32
CA PHE A 20 -55.64 20.10 17.72
C PHE A 20 -56.01 21.56 17.55
N ARG A 21 -55.05 22.46 17.78
CA ARG A 21 -55.26 23.91 17.66
C ARG A 21 -54.82 24.48 16.31
N LYS A 22 -54.05 23.73 15.52
CA LYS A 22 -53.52 24.11 14.19
C LYS A 22 -53.43 22.89 13.29
N SER A 23 -53.61 23.09 11.98
CA SER A 23 -53.43 22.07 10.94
C SER A 23 -51.97 21.69 10.68
N ARG A 24 -51.03 22.45 11.23
CA ARG A 24 -49.59 22.18 11.23
C ARG A 24 -49.01 22.56 12.59
N ALA A 25 -48.29 21.64 13.23
CA ALA A 25 -47.51 21.89 14.43
C ALA A 25 -46.41 20.83 14.58
N SER A 26 -45.50 21.01 15.54
CA SER A 26 -44.45 20.03 15.81
C SER A 26 -45.02 18.78 16.47
N PHE A 27 -44.34 17.65 16.30
CA PHE A 27 -44.65 16.42 17.03
C PHE A 27 -44.46 16.58 18.55
N GLU A 28 -43.65 17.53 19.01
CA GLU A 28 -43.54 17.90 20.42
C GLU A 28 -44.86 18.49 20.95
N GLU A 29 -45.49 19.38 20.18
CA GLU A 29 -46.78 19.94 20.56
C GLU A 29 -47.90 18.90 20.51
N LEU A 30 -47.88 18.00 19.51
CA LEU A 30 -48.75 16.82 19.45
C LEU A 30 -48.62 15.97 20.72
N PHE A 31 -47.38 15.69 21.12
CA PHE A 31 -47.09 14.91 22.32
C PHE A 31 -47.58 15.60 23.60
N ARG A 32 -47.47 16.93 23.69
CA ARG A 32 -48.02 17.72 24.81
C ARG A 32 -49.55 17.63 24.87
N VAL A 33 -50.23 17.78 23.73
CA VAL A 33 -51.71 17.64 23.64
C VAL A 33 -52.16 16.23 24.06
N MET A 34 -51.43 15.19 23.63
CA MET A 34 -51.70 13.80 24.03
C MET A 34 -51.52 13.58 25.55
N ARG A 35 -50.56 14.28 26.17
CA ARG A 35 -50.36 14.27 27.63
C ARG A 35 -51.48 14.97 28.40
N GLU A 36 -51.99 16.09 27.88
CA GLU A 36 -53.03 16.88 28.54
C GLU A 36 -54.39 16.16 28.57
N HIS A 37 -54.69 15.30 27.57
CA HIS A 37 -55.98 14.60 27.45
C HIS A 37 -56.03 13.19 28.05
N HIS A 38 -55.13 12.84 28.98
CA HIS A 38 -54.96 11.47 29.46
C HIS A 38 -55.65 11.19 30.81
N ALA A 39 -56.67 10.33 30.78
CA ALA A 39 -57.00 9.49 31.93
C ALA A 39 -57.41 8.05 31.57
N SER A 40 -57.79 7.74 30.33
CA SER A 40 -58.42 6.43 30.03
C SER A 40 -58.03 5.72 28.73
N ASN A 41 -57.13 6.25 27.88
CA ASN A 41 -56.82 5.61 26.59
C ASN A 41 -55.42 4.95 26.57
N SER A 42 -55.39 3.61 26.51
CA SER A 42 -54.18 2.79 26.54
C SER A 42 -53.28 2.92 25.31
N LEU A 43 -53.78 3.47 24.19
CA LEU A 43 -53.00 3.63 22.96
C LEU A 43 -51.91 4.70 23.09
N TYR A 44 -52.14 5.74 23.90
CA TYR A 44 -51.20 6.85 24.06
C TYR A 44 -50.12 6.57 25.12
N ALA A 45 -50.34 5.61 26.02
CA ALA A 45 -49.40 5.24 27.07
C ALA A 45 -48.05 4.73 26.54
N LYS A 46 -48.03 4.08 25.36
CA LYS A 46 -46.77 3.61 24.72
C LYS A 46 -45.88 4.77 24.25
N ALA A 47 -46.46 5.88 23.77
CA ALA A 47 -45.69 7.03 23.32
C ALA A 47 -44.95 7.74 24.48
N LEU A 48 -45.45 7.61 25.71
CA LEU A 48 -44.80 8.17 26.90
C LEU A 48 -43.52 7.43 27.31
N GLY A 49 -43.32 6.20 26.82
CA GLY A 49 -42.14 5.38 27.07
C GLY A 49 -40.97 5.60 26.10
N MET A 50 -41.04 6.57 25.18
CA MET A 50 -39.95 6.85 24.24
C MET A 50 -38.65 7.23 24.96
N SER A 51 -37.54 6.64 24.48
CA SER A 51 -36.18 7.00 24.88
C SER A 51 -35.85 8.45 24.52
N ASN A 52 -34.77 8.99 25.07
CA ASN A 52 -34.36 10.37 24.79
C ASN A 52 -33.88 10.53 23.34
N GLU A 53 -33.26 9.52 22.76
CA GLU A 53 -32.88 9.50 21.34
C GLU A 53 -34.12 9.54 20.42
N GLU A 54 -35.14 8.73 20.70
CA GLU A 54 -36.38 8.69 19.92
C GLU A 54 -37.18 10.00 20.01
N LYS A 55 -37.22 10.63 21.19
CA LYS A 55 -37.80 11.96 21.39
C LYS A 55 -37.10 13.00 20.54
N THR A 56 -35.76 12.97 20.53
CA THR A 56 -34.96 13.93 19.76
C THR A 56 -35.20 13.80 18.26
N LEU A 57 -35.29 12.58 17.74
CA LEU A 57 -35.59 12.32 16.32
C LEU A 57 -37.02 12.70 15.94
N SER A 58 -37.99 12.35 16.78
CA SER A 58 -39.41 12.55 16.45
C SER A 58 -39.88 14.00 16.63
N PHE A 59 -39.39 14.71 17.65
CA PHE A 59 -39.85 16.08 17.96
C PHE A 59 -39.28 17.16 17.03
N LEU A 60 -38.27 16.83 16.22
CA LEU A 60 -37.79 17.68 15.14
C LEU A 60 -38.69 17.68 13.90
N ASN A 61 -39.69 16.79 13.85
CA ASN A 61 -40.65 16.73 12.75
C ASN A 61 -41.90 17.57 13.02
N ASP A 62 -42.51 18.06 11.94
CA ASP A 62 -43.84 18.66 11.94
C ASP A 62 -44.88 17.61 11.50
N TYR A 63 -46.06 17.62 12.11
CA TYR A 63 -47.23 16.94 11.58
C TYR A 63 -48.13 17.91 10.82
N PHE A 64 -48.88 17.37 9.86
CA PHE A 64 -49.84 18.12 9.06
C PHE A 64 -51.17 17.37 9.00
N ILE A 65 -52.27 18.11 9.16
CA ILE A 65 -53.64 17.58 9.06
C ILE A 65 -54.31 18.21 7.85
N TYR A 66 -54.66 17.36 6.89
CA TYR A 66 -55.37 17.77 5.67
C TYR A 66 -56.70 17.03 5.56
N LYS A 67 -57.72 17.76 5.11
CA LYS A 67 -59.03 17.19 4.78
C LYS A 67 -59.09 16.96 3.27
N LYS A 68 -59.52 15.76 2.87
CA LYS A 68 -59.85 15.50 1.47
C LYS A 68 -61.18 16.18 1.16
N VAL A 69 -61.18 17.04 0.14
CA VAL A 69 -62.36 17.84 -0.24
C VAL A 69 -62.88 17.57 -1.63
N ARG A 70 -62.11 16.83 -2.44
CA ARG A 70 -62.54 16.34 -3.75
C ARG A 70 -61.72 15.15 -4.20
N ASP A 71 -62.28 14.31 -5.05
CA ASP A 71 -61.56 13.29 -5.79
C ASP A 71 -60.83 13.90 -7.00
N VAL A 72 -59.66 13.36 -7.34
CA VAL A 72 -58.85 13.84 -8.48
C VAL A 72 -58.41 12.66 -9.32
N ASP A 73 -58.48 12.81 -10.65
CA ASP A 73 -58.03 11.82 -11.61
C ASP A 73 -56.49 11.78 -11.67
N CYS A 74 -55.92 10.76 -11.05
CA CYS A 74 -54.49 10.54 -10.94
C CYS A 74 -53.80 10.27 -12.30
N GLY A 75 -54.54 9.84 -13.32
CA GLY A 75 -53.98 9.50 -14.65
C GLY A 75 -53.49 10.74 -15.42
N ASN A 76 -54.19 11.86 -15.27
CA ASN A 76 -53.89 13.11 -15.98
C ASN A 76 -52.93 14.05 -15.23
N LEU A 77 -52.65 13.80 -13.95
CA LEU A 77 -51.74 14.62 -13.13
C LEU A 77 -50.25 14.40 -13.43
N ARG A 78 -49.86 13.24 -14.01
CA ARG A 78 -48.45 12.89 -14.27
C ARG A 78 -47.73 13.84 -15.23
N HIS A 79 -48.45 14.55 -16.11
CA HIS A 79 -47.83 15.37 -17.16
C HIS A 79 -47.75 16.87 -16.85
N ALA A 80 -48.31 17.35 -15.73
CA ALA A 80 -48.36 18.77 -15.37
C ALA A 80 -47.44 19.17 -14.19
N VAL A 81 -46.62 18.23 -13.68
CA VAL A 81 -45.59 18.50 -12.65
C VAL A 81 -44.18 18.52 -13.26
N VAL A 82 -44.06 18.84 -14.54
CA VAL A 82 -42.88 19.58 -15.00
C VAL A 82 -43.09 21.02 -14.54
N VAL A 83 -42.89 21.24 -13.24
CA VAL A 83 -42.59 22.58 -12.73
C VAL A 83 -41.32 22.97 -13.48
N SER A 84 -41.39 24.03 -14.27
CA SER A 84 -40.20 24.72 -14.74
C SER A 84 -39.28 24.91 -13.54
N LYS A 85 -38.17 24.15 -13.47
CA LYS A 85 -37.06 24.45 -12.57
C LYS A 85 -36.58 25.84 -12.99
N THR A 86 -37.18 26.90 -12.43
CA THR A 86 -36.45 28.14 -12.25
C THR A 86 -35.33 27.77 -11.32
N GLU A 87 -34.15 27.51 -11.88
CA GLU A 87 -32.93 27.30 -11.10
C GLU A 87 -32.79 28.48 -10.14
N LYS A 88 -33.10 28.25 -8.86
CA LYS A 88 -32.86 29.24 -7.83
C LYS A 88 -31.35 29.43 -7.80
N GLN A 89 -30.89 30.63 -8.17
CA GLN A 89 -29.47 30.95 -8.22
C GLN A 89 -28.82 30.62 -6.87
N LYS A 90 -27.76 29.78 -6.89
CA LYS A 90 -27.00 29.41 -5.69
C LYS A 90 -26.32 30.64 -5.10
N THR A 91 -26.17 30.67 -3.78
CA THR A 91 -25.66 31.81 -3.03
C THR A 91 -24.50 31.42 -2.12
N PHE A 92 -23.52 32.32 -1.96
CA PHE A 92 -22.42 32.09 -1.04
C PHE A 92 -22.07 33.32 -0.20
N ALA A 93 -21.58 33.10 1.02
CA ALA A 93 -21.07 34.14 1.90
C ALA A 93 -19.61 33.86 2.29
N ILE A 94 -18.76 34.87 2.29
CA ILE A 94 -17.38 34.79 2.77
C ILE A 94 -17.24 35.80 3.91
N HIS A 95 -16.85 35.32 5.08
CA HIS A 95 -16.54 36.14 6.23
C HIS A 95 -15.27 35.63 6.90
N ASP A 96 -14.12 36.12 6.44
CA ASP A 96 -12.82 35.71 6.96
C ASP A 96 -12.04 36.91 7.51
N LYS A 97 -11.51 36.77 8.73
CA LYS A 97 -10.61 37.75 9.37
C LYS A 97 -9.20 37.21 9.59
N GLN A 98 -8.90 36.01 9.08
CA GLN A 98 -7.58 35.35 9.10
C GLN A 98 -6.70 35.81 7.93
N GLY A 99 -7.30 36.46 6.93
CA GLY A 99 -6.64 37.19 5.85
C GLY A 99 -6.12 36.36 4.69
N LEU A 100 -6.72 35.19 4.46
CA LEU A 100 -6.53 34.44 3.21
C LEU A 100 -6.93 35.28 1.99
N ASN A 101 -6.25 35.10 0.86
CA ASN A 101 -6.65 35.73 -0.40
C ASN A 101 -7.79 34.92 -1.03
N HIS A 102 -9.03 35.42 -0.96
CA HIS A 102 -10.24 34.71 -1.42
C HIS A 102 -10.53 34.81 -2.92
N THR A 103 -9.75 35.58 -3.69
CA THR A 103 -10.05 35.91 -5.09
C THR A 103 -10.35 34.66 -5.90
N ARG A 104 -9.51 33.62 -5.79
CA ARG A 104 -9.70 32.38 -6.54
C ARG A 104 -11.02 31.66 -6.22
N LEU A 105 -11.40 31.58 -4.95
CA LEU A 105 -12.68 30.97 -4.55
C LEU A 105 -13.88 31.75 -5.09
N VAL A 106 -13.82 33.09 -5.01
CA VAL A 106 -14.87 33.98 -5.54
C VAL A 106 -15.00 33.81 -7.05
N ASP A 107 -13.89 33.76 -7.78
CA ASP A 107 -13.86 33.55 -9.23
C ASP A 107 -14.50 32.21 -9.59
N ILE A 108 -14.07 31.12 -8.95
CA ILE A 108 -14.63 29.77 -9.19
C ILE A 108 -16.15 29.76 -8.98
N LEU A 109 -16.64 30.32 -7.86
CA LEU A 109 -18.07 30.33 -7.56
C LEU A 109 -18.87 31.21 -8.53
N THR A 110 -18.31 32.37 -8.90
CA THR A 110 -18.95 33.31 -9.83
C THR A 110 -19.02 32.74 -11.25
N ASP A 111 -17.96 32.05 -11.71
CA ASP A 111 -17.92 31.34 -12.99
C ASP A 111 -18.98 30.23 -13.05
N HIS A 112 -19.28 29.59 -11.91
CA HIS A 112 -20.37 28.64 -11.75
C HIS A 112 -21.74 29.30 -11.49
N LYS A 113 -21.86 30.61 -11.76
CA LYS A 113 -23.08 31.43 -11.64
C LYS A 113 -23.65 31.58 -10.23
N TRP A 114 -22.84 31.35 -9.20
CA TRP A 114 -23.25 31.63 -7.82
C TRP A 114 -23.27 33.14 -7.54
N LYS A 115 -24.11 33.55 -6.60
CA LYS A 115 -24.24 34.94 -6.16
C LYS A 115 -23.69 35.13 -4.76
N GLN A 116 -22.77 36.07 -4.59
CA GLN A 116 -22.29 36.45 -3.27
C GLN A 116 -23.38 37.20 -2.47
N VAL A 117 -23.53 36.86 -1.19
CA VAL A 117 -24.43 37.50 -0.23
C VAL A 117 -23.69 37.89 1.05
N ASP A 118 -24.26 38.81 1.82
CA ASP A 118 -23.72 39.21 3.11
C ASP A 118 -23.91 38.09 4.16
N ILE A 119 -22.93 37.90 5.04
CA ILE A 119 -22.97 36.89 6.11
C ILE A 119 -24.15 37.07 7.08
N LYS A 120 -24.72 38.28 7.17
CA LYS A 120 -25.91 38.59 7.99
C LYS A 120 -27.22 38.22 7.31
N THR A 121 -27.19 37.71 6.08
CA THR A 121 -28.37 37.22 5.37
C THR A 121 -28.94 35.99 6.10
N PRO A 122 -30.27 35.79 6.17
CA PRO A 122 -30.84 34.66 6.89
C PRO A 122 -30.37 33.28 6.40
N ASN A 123 -30.08 33.14 5.11
CA ASN A 123 -29.61 31.88 4.51
C ASN A 123 -28.60 32.12 3.38
N ALA A 124 -27.65 31.19 3.22
CA ALA A 124 -26.81 31.04 2.02
C ALA A 124 -26.61 29.55 1.70
N ASP A 125 -26.30 29.19 0.46
CA ASP A 125 -26.01 27.78 0.14
C ASP A 125 -24.66 27.35 0.73
N PHE A 126 -23.62 28.16 0.53
CA PHE A 126 -22.28 27.94 1.09
C PHE A 126 -21.82 29.13 1.93
N ALA A 127 -21.19 28.88 3.09
CA ALA A 127 -20.48 29.93 3.83
C ALA A 127 -19.06 29.51 4.21
N TRP A 128 -18.11 30.40 3.93
CA TRP A 128 -16.78 30.36 4.51
C TRP A 128 -16.70 31.34 5.69
N VAL A 129 -16.38 30.83 6.87
CA VAL A 129 -16.20 31.60 8.10
C VAL A 129 -14.79 31.41 8.66
N GLY A 130 -14.03 32.49 8.71
CA GLY A 130 -12.74 32.55 9.39
C GLY A 130 -12.94 32.97 10.84
N ALA A 131 -12.14 32.41 11.74
CA ALA A 131 -12.19 32.80 13.14
C ALA A 131 -11.58 34.19 13.36
N THR A 132 -12.10 34.94 14.34
CA THR A 132 -11.63 36.29 14.65
C THR A 132 -10.56 36.28 15.74
N VAL A 133 -9.72 37.32 15.73
CA VAL A 133 -8.70 37.57 16.75
C VAL A 133 -9.30 38.59 17.73
N GLY A 134 -9.66 38.15 18.95
CA GLY A 134 -10.25 39.02 19.97
C GLY A 134 -9.75 38.65 21.38
N GLY A 135 -8.71 39.34 21.86
CA GLY A 135 -8.01 39.01 23.11
C GLY A 135 -6.99 37.87 22.95
N ASP A 136 -6.34 37.46 24.04
CA ASP A 136 -5.37 36.33 24.08
C ASP A 136 -5.97 34.97 23.65
N PHE A 137 -7.29 34.94 23.41
CA PHE A 137 -8.03 33.81 22.90
C PHE A 137 -8.71 34.18 21.59
N LEU A 138 -8.67 33.21 20.71
CA LEU A 138 -9.39 33.25 19.48
C LEU A 138 -10.88 33.09 19.78
N ARG A 139 -11.81 33.56 18.93
CA ARG A 139 -13.25 33.26 19.03
C ARG A 139 -13.88 33.30 17.63
N TYR A 140 -14.94 32.56 17.41
CA TYR A 140 -15.84 32.85 16.29
C TYR A 140 -16.85 33.88 16.77
N GLU A 141 -17.23 34.84 15.92
CA GLU A 141 -18.28 35.80 16.27
C GLU A 141 -19.63 35.07 16.37
N GLU A 142 -20.45 35.40 17.37
CA GLU A 142 -21.75 34.71 17.55
C GLU A 142 -22.63 34.79 16.29
N SER A 143 -22.52 35.87 15.52
CA SER A 143 -23.24 36.09 14.26
C SER A 143 -23.01 35.01 13.20
N ILE A 144 -21.91 34.24 13.25
CA ILE A 144 -21.67 33.15 12.28
C ILE A 144 -22.64 31.98 12.44
N TYR A 145 -23.32 31.90 13.59
CA TYR A 145 -24.31 30.88 13.92
C TYR A 145 -25.74 31.33 13.54
N ASP A 146 -25.93 32.59 13.15
CA ASP A 146 -27.22 33.13 12.73
C ASP A 146 -27.58 32.77 11.28
N ILE A 147 -26.58 32.61 10.41
CA ILE A 147 -26.77 32.25 9.00
C ILE A 147 -27.02 30.76 8.82
N LYS A 148 -28.19 30.41 8.26
CA LYS A 148 -28.51 29.04 7.89
C LYS A 148 -27.83 28.65 6.57
N THR A 149 -27.22 27.49 6.53
CA THR A 149 -26.41 27.07 5.37
C THR A 149 -26.65 25.63 4.94
N THR A 150 -26.46 25.35 3.65
CA THR A 150 -26.37 23.96 3.18
C THR A 150 -24.99 23.39 3.50
N LEU A 151 -23.92 24.15 3.28
CA LEU A 151 -22.55 23.78 3.61
C LEU A 151 -21.81 24.92 4.31
N LYS A 152 -21.07 24.60 5.37
CA LYS A 152 -20.17 25.53 6.06
C LYS A 152 -18.82 24.92 6.40
N ASN A 153 -17.75 25.70 6.37
CA ASN A 153 -16.39 25.26 6.75
C ASN A 153 -16.17 25.14 8.28
N LEU A 154 -17.18 24.66 9.01
CA LEU A 154 -17.10 24.46 10.46
C LEU A 154 -17.80 23.15 10.87
N LEU A 155 -17.03 22.23 11.44
CA LEU A 155 -17.57 21.03 12.11
C LEU A 155 -17.80 21.31 13.60
N LYS A 156 -18.75 20.57 14.18
CA LYS A 156 -19.15 20.71 15.57
C LYS A 156 -17.96 20.45 16.51
N GLY A 157 -17.84 21.30 17.52
CA GLY A 157 -16.89 21.17 18.61
C GLY A 157 -16.16 22.47 18.95
N ASN A 158 -15.47 22.47 20.08
CA ASN A 158 -14.87 23.66 20.66
C ASN A 158 -13.49 23.93 20.04
N GLY A 159 -13.45 24.45 18.81
CA GLY A 159 -12.23 24.66 18.00
C GLY A 159 -11.37 25.86 18.40
N VAL A 160 -11.44 26.30 19.65
CA VAL A 160 -10.87 27.56 20.08
C VAL A 160 -10.38 27.41 21.52
N LYS A 161 -9.07 27.51 21.74
CA LYS A 161 -8.40 27.41 23.07
C LYS A 161 -9.29 28.04 24.16
N GLY A 162 -9.94 27.24 24.99
CA GLY A 162 -10.80 27.82 26.03
C GLY A 162 -11.87 26.96 26.67
N PHE A 163 -12.40 25.93 26.01
CA PHE A 163 -13.46 25.12 26.62
C PHE A 163 -12.99 23.69 26.88
N SER A 164 -12.79 23.42 28.18
CA SER A 164 -12.52 22.13 28.79
C SER A 164 -13.55 21.07 28.38
N THR A 165 -13.15 19.80 28.43
CA THR A 165 -13.91 18.55 28.26
C THR A 165 -15.07 18.36 29.25
N SER A 166 -15.54 19.43 29.88
CA SER A 166 -16.46 19.45 31.01
C SER A 166 -17.86 19.95 30.62
N ASP A 167 -18.20 20.01 29.33
CA ASP A 167 -19.60 20.12 28.90
C ASP A 167 -20.23 18.72 28.98
N PRO A 168 -21.07 18.44 30.00
CA PRO A 168 -21.63 17.10 30.21
C PRO A 168 -22.53 16.65 29.06
N ASP A 169 -23.01 17.59 28.24
CA ASP A 169 -23.90 17.32 27.11
C ASP A 169 -23.14 16.94 25.83
N TYR A 170 -21.82 17.15 25.75
CA TYR A 170 -21.03 16.94 24.51
C TYR A 170 -19.60 16.41 24.73
N PRO A 171 -19.43 15.17 25.22
CA PRO A 171 -18.11 14.70 25.61
C PRO A 171 -17.14 14.38 24.46
N TYR A 172 -17.57 14.26 23.19
CA TYR A 172 -16.68 13.87 22.08
C TYR A 172 -17.04 14.53 20.74
N THR A 173 -16.38 15.64 20.43
CA THR A 173 -16.45 16.38 19.14
C THR A 173 -15.07 16.35 18.47
N LYS A 174 -14.72 17.31 17.59
CA LYS A 174 -13.35 17.42 17.01
C LYS A 174 -12.20 17.44 18.01
N ASN A 175 -12.48 17.69 19.29
CA ASN A 175 -11.50 17.61 20.38
C ASN A 175 -10.84 16.22 20.50
N VAL A 176 -11.51 15.16 20.06
CA VAL A 176 -10.96 13.79 20.07
C VAL A 176 -9.64 13.68 19.28
N ILE A 177 -9.45 14.52 18.27
CA ILE A 177 -8.20 14.62 17.52
C ILE A 177 -7.43 15.92 17.76
N THR A 178 -8.06 16.99 18.26
CA THR A 178 -7.39 18.28 18.46
C THR A 178 -6.85 18.51 19.88
N ASP A 179 -7.28 17.73 20.87
CA ASP A 179 -6.60 17.62 22.15
C ASP A 179 -5.45 16.61 22.05
N LYS A 180 -4.24 17.04 22.43
CA LYS A 180 -3.01 16.23 22.27
C LYS A 180 -3.05 14.92 23.04
N ALA A 181 -3.63 14.93 24.24
CA ALA A 181 -3.69 13.73 25.07
C ALA A 181 -4.76 12.79 24.53
N GLN A 182 -5.95 13.29 24.20
CA GLN A 182 -7.01 12.49 23.58
C GLN A 182 -6.57 11.90 22.26
N LEU A 183 -5.93 12.68 21.38
CA LEU A 183 -5.39 12.21 20.11
C LEU A 183 -4.49 10.99 20.31
N TYR A 184 -3.48 11.10 21.19
CA TYR A 184 -2.58 9.97 21.44
C TYR A 184 -3.31 8.76 22.03
N MET A 185 -4.15 8.95 23.06
CA MET A 185 -4.85 7.86 23.73
C MET A 185 -5.81 7.11 22.78
N GLU A 186 -6.60 7.85 21.99
CA GLU A 186 -7.55 7.25 21.06
C GLU A 186 -6.84 6.64 19.85
N MET A 187 -5.77 7.23 19.33
CA MET A 187 -4.96 6.61 18.28
C MET A 187 -4.27 5.34 18.76
N ASN A 188 -3.68 5.34 19.96
CA ASN A 188 -3.04 4.15 20.52
C ASN A 188 -4.05 3.01 20.77
N LYS A 189 -5.28 3.37 21.15
CA LYS A 189 -6.38 2.42 21.31
C LYS A 189 -6.91 1.89 19.97
N LYS A 190 -7.04 2.75 18.95
CA LYS A 190 -7.64 2.41 17.66
C LYS A 190 -6.65 1.73 16.71
N CYS A 191 -5.41 2.20 16.65
CA CYS A 191 -4.35 1.69 15.78
C CYS A 191 -2.98 1.70 16.52
N PRO A 192 -2.75 0.77 17.47
CA PRO A 192 -1.55 0.78 18.32
C PRO A 192 -0.23 0.75 17.53
N GLU A 193 -0.14 -0.06 16.47
CA GLU A 193 1.08 -0.16 15.65
C GLU A 193 1.37 1.14 14.87
N ILE A 194 0.34 1.78 14.30
CA ILE A 194 0.47 3.07 13.61
C ILE A 194 0.87 4.16 14.63
N CYS A 195 0.26 4.16 15.81
CA CYS A 195 0.58 5.11 16.87
C CYS A 195 2.03 4.95 17.35
N LYS A 196 2.46 3.71 17.62
CA LYS A 196 3.85 3.38 18.00
C LYS A 196 4.85 3.80 16.92
N LYS A 197 4.51 3.60 15.64
CA LYS A 197 5.37 3.95 14.52
C LYS A 197 5.46 5.46 14.29
N TYR A 198 4.35 6.18 14.34
CA TYR A 198 4.26 7.57 13.87
C TYR A 198 4.01 8.61 14.96
N MET A 199 3.97 8.24 16.23
CA MET A 199 3.90 9.20 17.34
C MET A 199 5.02 8.94 18.34
N ALA A 200 5.40 9.96 19.10
CA ALA A 200 6.27 9.76 20.25
C ALA A 200 5.46 9.08 21.36
N GLU A 201 6.03 8.04 21.97
CA GLU A 201 5.41 7.36 23.10
C GLU A 201 5.07 8.38 24.20
N SER A 202 3.83 8.36 24.67
CA SER A 202 3.29 9.38 25.57
C SER A 202 2.37 8.79 26.62
N TRP A 203 2.28 9.45 27.77
CA TRP A 203 1.38 9.09 28.86
C TRP A 203 1.00 10.32 29.68
N LEU A 204 -0.11 10.25 30.41
CA LEU A 204 -0.49 11.31 31.34
C LEU A 204 0.45 11.30 32.54
N LEU A 205 0.84 12.48 33.04
CA LEU A 205 1.65 12.60 34.26
C LEU A 205 0.94 12.00 35.49
N SER A 206 -0.39 11.87 35.45
CA SER A 206 -1.19 11.20 36.48
C SER A 206 -1.07 9.68 36.47
N ASP A 207 -0.46 9.08 35.44
CA ASP A 207 -0.15 7.65 35.40
C ASP A 207 1.09 7.38 36.28
N GLU A 208 0.85 7.17 37.57
CA GLU A 208 1.92 6.96 38.55
C GLU A 208 2.76 5.71 38.25
N LYS A 209 2.18 4.71 37.58
CA LYS A 209 2.89 3.49 37.20
C LYS A 209 3.92 3.78 36.12
N ARG A 210 3.52 4.40 35.00
CA ARG A 210 4.49 4.76 33.94
C ARG A 210 5.53 5.76 34.42
N VAL A 211 5.16 6.71 35.30
CA VAL A 211 6.12 7.64 35.92
C VAL A 211 7.15 6.90 36.79
N ALA A 212 6.74 5.89 37.56
CA ALA A 212 7.65 5.10 38.39
C ALA A 212 8.60 4.20 37.58
N GLU A 213 8.10 3.67 36.46
CA GLU A 213 8.83 2.81 35.51
C GLU A 213 9.83 3.56 34.64
N TYR A 214 9.80 4.90 34.61
CA TYR A 214 10.74 5.71 33.83
C TYR A 214 12.21 5.36 34.16
N SER A 215 12.98 5.20 33.08
CA SER A 215 14.41 4.88 33.07
C SER A 215 15.13 5.74 32.03
N GLU A 216 16.19 6.43 32.43
CA GLU A 216 17.05 7.20 31.51
C GLU A 216 17.61 6.35 30.37
N ALA A 217 17.93 5.09 30.66
CA ALA A 217 18.51 4.16 29.70
C ALA A 217 17.52 3.76 28.60
N ASP A 218 16.24 3.58 28.95
CA ASP A 218 15.22 3.02 28.06
C ASP A 218 14.35 4.10 27.41
N ASP A 219 14.08 5.20 28.14
CA ASP A 219 13.16 6.25 27.71
C ASP A 219 13.88 7.53 27.27
N GLY A 220 15.13 7.72 27.70
CA GLY A 220 15.93 8.90 27.37
C GLY A 220 15.36 10.21 27.91
N VAL A 221 15.40 11.25 27.09
CA VAL A 221 14.92 12.59 27.44
C VAL A 221 13.41 12.68 27.23
N LEU A 222 12.71 13.30 28.17
CA LEU A 222 11.27 13.52 28.12
C LEU A 222 10.94 15.00 27.84
N ILE A 223 9.83 15.22 27.15
CA ILE A 223 9.18 16.52 27.00
C ILE A 223 7.82 16.48 27.68
N ILE A 224 7.63 17.34 28.68
CA ILE A 224 6.39 17.46 29.45
C ILE A 224 5.62 18.68 28.95
N LYS A 225 4.40 18.46 28.48
CA LYS A 225 3.53 19.47 27.86
C LYS A 225 2.30 19.69 28.73
N PRO A 226 1.97 20.95 29.10
CA PRO A 226 0.74 21.22 29.82
C PRO A 226 -0.49 20.95 28.96
N LEU A 227 -1.60 20.59 29.60
CA LEU A 227 -2.92 20.39 29.01
C LEU A 227 -3.89 21.49 29.49
N GLY A 228 -4.96 21.71 28.74
CA GLY A 228 -6.01 22.67 29.08
C GLY A 228 -5.79 24.11 28.57
N VAL A 229 -6.60 25.03 29.07
CA VAL A 229 -6.67 26.41 28.58
C VAL A 229 -5.36 27.16 28.82
N GLY A 230 -4.86 27.86 27.80
CA GLY A 230 -3.58 28.58 27.87
C GLY A 230 -2.33 27.69 27.84
N ALA A 231 -2.42 26.46 27.34
CA ALA A 231 -1.29 25.53 27.21
C ALA A 231 -0.69 25.48 25.78
N GLY A 232 -0.73 26.58 25.04
CA GLY A 232 -0.26 26.64 23.64
C GLY A 232 0.97 27.52 23.45
N GLY A 233 1.64 27.41 22.29
CA GLY A 233 2.73 28.33 21.91
C GLY A 233 4.06 28.13 22.67
N GLY A 234 4.27 26.97 23.27
CA GLY A 234 5.50 26.64 24.01
C GLY A 234 5.48 27.02 25.50
N GLU A 235 4.40 27.64 25.97
CA GLU A 235 4.25 28.05 27.37
C GLU A 235 4.12 26.83 28.29
N GLY A 236 4.96 26.77 29.33
CA GLY A 236 4.95 25.71 30.33
C GLY A 236 5.51 24.35 29.88
N ILE A 237 6.09 24.24 28.67
CA ILE A 237 6.86 23.05 28.26
C ILE A 237 8.12 22.96 29.13
N VAL A 238 8.38 21.75 29.63
CA VAL A 238 9.55 21.39 30.43
C VAL A 238 10.22 20.17 29.83
N TYR A 239 11.54 20.13 29.88
CA TYR A 239 12.37 19.00 29.47
C TYR A 239 12.95 18.34 30.71
N VAL A 240 12.95 17.01 30.70
CA VAL A 240 13.42 16.19 31.82
C VAL A 240 14.42 15.18 31.29
N THR A 241 15.58 15.12 31.91
CA THR A 241 16.73 14.32 31.46
C THR A 241 17.06 13.15 32.37
N ASN A 242 16.53 13.14 33.60
CA ASN A 242 16.76 12.12 34.61
C ASN A 242 15.56 11.94 35.54
N LYS A 243 15.60 10.88 36.35
CA LYS A 243 14.51 10.47 37.22
C LYS A 243 14.27 11.45 38.36
N GLU A 244 15.32 12.09 38.88
CA GLU A 244 15.23 13.11 39.92
C GLU A 244 14.44 14.32 39.44
N GLU A 245 14.75 14.84 38.24
CA GLU A 245 14.04 15.95 37.61
C GLU A 245 12.55 15.62 37.38
N LEU A 246 12.24 14.39 36.94
CA LEU A 246 10.86 13.94 36.78
C LEU A 246 10.11 13.93 38.12
N ALA A 247 10.75 13.41 39.16
CA ALA A 247 10.17 13.33 40.50
C ALA A 247 9.95 14.74 41.11
N GLU A 248 10.92 15.64 40.95
CA GLU A 248 10.81 17.04 41.37
C GLU A 248 9.64 17.75 40.70
N PHE A 249 9.52 17.61 39.37
CA PHE A 249 8.42 18.19 38.60
C PHE A 249 7.07 17.62 39.04
N THR A 250 6.98 16.29 39.18
CA THR A 250 5.76 15.60 39.61
C THR A 250 5.32 16.05 41.00
N ASN A 251 6.25 16.17 41.94
CA ASN A 251 5.99 16.64 43.31
C ASN A 251 5.59 18.12 43.34
N ALA A 252 6.18 18.97 42.49
CA ALA A 252 5.75 20.35 42.34
C ALA A 252 4.31 20.45 41.83
N VAL A 253 3.93 19.65 40.84
CA VAL A 253 2.54 19.59 40.34
C VAL A 253 1.59 19.08 41.42
N LYS A 254 1.94 18.02 42.15
CA LYS A 254 1.13 17.49 43.27
C LYS A 254 0.89 18.55 44.35
N ARG A 255 1.93 19.30 44.74
CA ARG A 255 1.81 20.40 45.73
C ARG A 255 0.85 21.51 45.25
N ARG A 256 0.96 21.94 43.99
CA ARG A 256 0.05 22.95 43.40
C ARG A 256 -1.41 22.46 43.35
N LYS A 257 -1.63 21.17 43.07
CA LYS A 257 -2.98 20.56 43.12
C LYS A 257 -3.54 20.53 44.55
N GLN A 258 -2.71 20.19 45.54
CA GLN A 258 -3.11 20.16 46.95
C GLN A 258 -3.40 21.56 47.52
N SER A 259 -2.67 22.59 47.09
CA SER A 259 -2.89 23.99 47.50
C SER A 259 -4.13 24.64 46.87
N LYS A 260 -4.86 23.93 45.98
CA LYS A 260 -6.00 24.45 45.20
C LYS A 260 -5.69 25.77 44.50
N GLU A 261 -4.45 25.95 44.05
CA GLU A 261 -4.07 27.12 43.27
C GLU A 261 -4.95 27.23 42.01
N LYS A 262 -5.48 28.43 41.75
CA LYS A 262 -6.25 28.69 40.52
C LYS A 262 -5.35 28.40 39.31
N GLY A 263 -5.75 27.44 38.46
CA GLY A 263 -5.06 27.13 37.21
C GLY A 263 -4.20 25.86 37.21
N THR A 264 -4.43 24.90 38.12
CA THR A 264 -3.77 23.59 38.08
C THR A 264 -4.08 22.86 36.78
N LYS A 265 -3.05 22.63 35.95
CA LYS A 265 -3.13 21.93 34.66
C LYS A 265 -2.79 20.44 34.83
N ASP A 266 -3.34 19.61 33.95
CA ASP A 266 -2.81 18.28 33.69
C ASP A 266 -1.65 18.35 32.69
N TYR A 267 -0.87 17.28 32.58
CA TYR A 267 0.33 17.26 31.74
C TYR A 267 0.42 15.95 30.97
N LEU A 268 0.84 16.05 29.72
CA LEU A 268 1.22 14.94 28.87
C LEU A 268 2.74 14.83 28.87
N VAL A 269 3.24 13.65 29.25
CA VAL A 269 4.65 13.29 29.16
C VAL A 269 4.85 12.56 27.84
N SER A 270 5.85 12.96 27.05
CA SER A 270 6.21 12.29 25.81
C SER A 270 7.72 12.05 25.74
N LYS A 271 8.15 10.95 25.12
CA LYS A 271 9.56 10.78 24.73
C LYS A 271 9.99 11.90 23.78
N TYR A 272 11.14 12.51 24.04
CA TYR A 272 11.66 13.57 23.20
C TYR A 272 12.32 12.98 21.94
N ILE A 273 12.00 13.54 20.78
CA ILE A 273 12.59 13.12 19.50
C ILE A 273 13.99 13.73 19.39
N ARG A 274 15.02 12.88 19.47
CA ARG A 274 16.44 13.26 19.50
C ARG A 274 17.16 13.20 18.15
N ASN A 275 16.53 12.60 17.14
CA ASN A 275 17.05 12.47 15.78
C ASN A 275 16.24 13.31 14.75
N PRO A 276 15.97 14.61 15.00
CA PRO A 276 15.26 15.41 14.02
C PRO A 276 16.13 15.59 12.76
N MET A 277 15.50 15.57 11.59
CA MET A 277 16.11 16.14 10.39
C MET A 277 16.34 17.63 10.60
N LEU A 278 17.44 18.15 10.03
CA LEU A 278 17.86 19.53 10.22
C LEU A 278 17.89 20.27 8.88
N ILE A 279 17.40 21.50 8.87
CA ILE A 279 17.55 22.43 7.75
C ILE A 279 18.46 23.56 8.22
N GLU A 280 19.59 23.75 7.55
CA GLU A 280 20.62 24.72 7.96
C GLU A 280 21.07 24.53 9.42
N GLY A 281 21.14 23.26 9.85
CA GLY A 281 21.49 22.88 11.21
C GLY A 281 20.38 23.12 12.25
N LYS A 282 19.19 23.58 11.85
CA LYS A 282 18.06 23.86 12.76
C LYS A 282 17.00 22.77 12.70
N LYS A 283 16.43 22.47 13.85
CA LYS A 283 15.25 21.61 13.97
C LYS A 283 14.04 22.26 13.31
N PHE A 284 13.16 21.47 12.72
CA PHE A 284 11.90 21.95 12.14
C PHE A 284 10.74 20.98 12.35
N HIS A 285 9.51 21.47 12.15
CA HIS A 285 8.33 20.65 11.88
C HIS A 285 7.66 21.11 10.58
N LEU A 286 6.90 20.22 9.98
CA LEU A 286 6.02 20.49 8.85
C LEU A 286 4.61 20.78 9.37
N ARG A 287 4.04 21.93 8.96
CA ARG A 287 2.62 22.26 9.11
C ARG A 287 1.90 21.87 7.83
N MET A 288 1.12 20.79 7.88
CA MET A 288 0.34 20.24 6.77
C MET A 288 -1.16 20.50 6.97
N TYR A 289 -1.95 20.38 5.91
CA TYR A 289 -3.39 20.71 5.93
C TYR A 289 -4.25 19.49 5.69
N PHE A 290 -5.05 19.14 6.69
CA PHE A 290 -5.91 17.96 6.72
C PHE A 290 -7.38 18.40 6.75
N MET A 291 -8.12 18.13 5.69
CA MET A 291 -9.54 18.49 5.61
C MET A 291 -10.41 17.28 5.91
N VAL A 292 -11.48 17.47 6.68
CA VAL A 292 -12.51 16.46 6.92
C VAL A 292 -13.85 17.02 6.46
N CYS A 293 -14.58 16.26 5.65
CA CYS A 293 -15.86 16.65 5.07
C CYS A 293 -16.99 15.74 5.54
N MET A 294 -18.11 16.31 5.94
CA MET A 294 -19.38 15.61 6.12
C MET A 294 -20.20 15.69 4.82
N ARG A 295 -20.81 14.58 4.44
CA ARG A 295 -21.57 14.40 3.20
C ARG A 295 -23.02 14.00 3.48
N PRO A 296 -23.90 14.04 2.45
CA PRO A 296 -25.21 13.40 2.52
C PRO A 296 -25.13 11.93 2.96
N ASN A 297 -26.24 11.41 3.51
CA ASN A 297 -26.39 10.00 3.93
C ASN A 297 -25.36 9.53 4.98
N HIS A 298 -24.97 10.43 5.90
CA HIS A 298 -23.98 10.14 6.95
C HIS A 298 -22.61 9.68 6.44
N LYS A 299 -22.30 9.94 5.16
CA LYS A 299 -20.97 9.72 4.62
C LYS A 299 -20.03 10.83 5.12
N SER A 300 -18.75 10.54 5.20
CA SER A 300 -17.70 11.52 5.43
C SER A 300 -16.44 11.11 4.69
N ASP A 301 -15.53 12.05 4.54
CA ASP A 301 -14.25 11.81 3.88
C ASP A 301 -13.18 12.75 4.41
N TRP A 302 -11.93 12.51 4.03
CA TRP A 302 -10.82 13.38 4.40
C TRP A 302 -9.81 13.56 3.28
N PHE A 303 -9.07 14.65 3.29
CA PHE A 303 -8.09 14.99 2.27
C PHE A 303 -6.85 15.60 2.91
N LEU A 304 -5.67 15.36 2.32
CA LEU A 304 -4.41 16.00 2.69
C LEU A 304 -3.97 16.89 1.53
N LEU A 305 -3.72 18.19 1.79
CA LEU A 305 -3.11 19.07 0.81
C LEU A 305 -1.64 18.67 0.63
N GLU A 306 -1.17 18.61 -0.62
CA GLU A 306 0.18 18.13 -0.93
C GLU A 306 1.28 19.12 -0.59
N GLU A 307 0.93 20.40 -0.43
CA GLU A 307 1.86 21.47 -0.05
C GLU A 307 1.64 21.90 1.41
N GLY A 308 2.73 22.12 2.14
CA GLY A 308 2.73 22.56 3.53
C GLY A 308 3.90 23.47 3.88
N LYS A 309 3.95 23.95 5.13
CA LYS A 309 4.98 24.90 5.60
C LYS A 309 6.06 24.22 6.43
N ILE A 310 7.31 24.65 6.24
CA ILE A 310 8.44 24.28 7.08
C ILE A 310 8.59 25.34 8.19
N ILE A 311 8.51 24.90 9.45
CA ILE A 311 8.58 25.76 10.63
C ILE A 311 9.82 25.41 11.45
N THR A 312 10.78 26.35 11.53
CA THR A 312 12.12 26.12 12.11
C THR A 312 12.24 26.66 13.53
N ALA A 313 13.19 26.11 14.29
CA ALA A 313 13.67 26.66 15.54
C ALA A 313 14.48 27.96 15.30
N GLU A 314 14.74 28.74 16.35
CA GLU A 314 15.49 30.00 16.22
C GLU A 314 17.00 29.73 16.05
N LEU A 315 17.53 28.79 16.83
CA LEU A 315 18.95 28.41 16.89
C LEU A 315 19.22 27.01 16.32
N PRO A 316 20.47 26.71 15.92
CA PRO A 316 20.87 25.37 15.51
C PRO A 316 20.60 24.32 16.59
N TYR A 317 20.16 23.14 16.16
CA TYR A 317 19.85 22.02 17.05
C TYR A 317 21.12 21.52 17.73
N LYS A 318 20.96 21.15 19.01
CA LYS A 318 21.94 20.43 19.80
C LYS A 318 21.19 19.37 20.58
N ASP A 319 21.74 18.17 20.66
CA ASP A 319 21.19 17.13 21.53
C ASP A 319 21.74 17.28 22.97
N ALA A 320 21.59 18.49 23.48
CA ALA A 320 22.03 18.99 24.78
C ALA A 320 21.39 20.37 24.99
N ASP A 321 21.53 20.96 26.18
CA ASP A 321 20.96 22.29 26.48
C ASP A 321 19.41 22.32 26.34
N TYR A 322 18.75 21.25 26.79
CA TYR A 322 17.30 21.06 26.63
C TYR A 322 16.44 22.18 27.24
N MET A 323 16.98 22.94 28.18
CA MET A 323 16.28 24.10 28.77
C MET A 323 16.22 25.32 27.82
N ASN A 324 17.08 25.35 26.79
CA ASN A 324 17.12 26.41 25.80
C ASN A 324 16.07 26.20 24.71
N LYS A 325 14.87 26.70 24.96
CA LYS A 325 13.72 26.60 24.05
C LYS A 325 14.00 27.12 22.63
N LYS A 326 14.96 28.03 22.44
CA LYS A 326 15.33 28.52 21.10
C LYS A 326 15.97 27.46 20.22
N ILE A 327 16.54 26.40 20.81
CA ILE A 327 17.12 25.24 20.14
C ILE A 327 16.04 24.18 19.85
N HIS A 328 15.16 23.93 20.84
CA HIS A 328 14.31 22.74 20.85
C HIS A 328 12.86 22.98 20.43
N ASP A 329 12.35 24.21 20.58
CA ASP A 329 10.97 24.58 20.26
C ASP A 329 10.90 25.25 18.88
N THR A 330 10.01 24.73 18.04
CA THR A 330 9.74 25.24 16.69
C THR A 330 8.40 25.96 16.68
N HIS A 331 8.38 27.24 16.34
CA HIS A 331 7.15 28.05 16.32
C HIS A 331 7.10 28.97 15.10
N PHE A 332 5.90 29.38 14.68
CA PHE A 332 5.76 30.37 13.61
C PHE A 332 6.58 31.62 13.84
N LYS A 333 6.72 32.09 15.10
CA LYS A 333 7.53 33.26 15.47
C LYS A 333 9.04 33.06 15.32
N SER A 334 9.56 31.84 15.45
CA SER A 334 10.99 31.54 15.28
C SER A 334 11.38 31.42 13.81
N THR A 335 10.44 31.07 12.94
CA THR A 335 10.62 31.06 11.48
C THR A 335 10.67 32.49 10.93
N LYS A 336 11.83 32.89 10.41
CA LYS A 336 12.03 34.23 9.80
C LYS A 336 11.39 34.36 8.42
N LYS A 337 11.55 33.34 7.58
CA LYS A 337 11.01 33.26 6.21
C LYS A 337 10.32 31.91 6.06
N ASN A 338 9.12 31.90 5.50
CA ASN A 338 8.42 30.65 5.25
C ASN A 338 9.10 29.92 4.08
N ARG A 339 9.12 28.59 4.19
CA ARG A 339 9.57 27.66 3.15
C ARG A 339 8.50 26.60 3.00
N LEU A 340 8.40 26.01 1.82
CA LEU A 340 7.34 25.08 1.48
C LEU A 340 7.88 23.66 1.32
N PHE A 341 7.06 22.70 1.71
CA PHE A 341 7.23 21.28 1.46
C PHE A 341 6.19 20.88 0.39
N PRO A 342 6.50 20.02 -0.61
CA PRO A 342 7.55 19.00 -0.65
C PRO A 342 8.79 19.33 -1.48
N GLU A 343 9.15 20.61 -1.65
CA GLU A 343 10.31 20.97 -2.46
C GLU A 343 11.60 20.32 -1.92
N SER A 344 12.05 19.27 -2.61
CA SER A 344 13.09 18.34 -2.14
C SER A 344 14.44 19.03 -1.91
N ARG A 345 14.70 20.10 -2.66
CA ARG A 345 15.85 21.00 -2.47
C ARG A 345 15.88 21.69 -1.11
N GLU A 346 14.74 22.05 -0.54
CA GLU A 346 14.67 22.73 0.76
C GLU A 346 14.98 21.77 1.92
N LEU A 347 14.67 20.48 1.75
CA LEU A 347 14.95 19.44 2.74
C LEU A 347 16.28 18.71 2.54
N GLY A 348 16.91 18.85 1.37
CA GLY A 348 18.12 18.10 1.02
C GLY A 348 17.87 16.61 0.83
N ILE A 349 16.64 16.23 0.48
CA ILE A 349 16.22 14.84 0.23
C ILE A 349 15.89 14.64 -1.25
N SER A 350 15.74 13.39 -1.68
CA SER A 350 15.24 13.05 -3.01
C SER A 350 13.71 13.20 -3.12
N ASP A 351 13.21 13.37 -4.35
CA ASP A 351 11.76 13.36 -4.61
C ASP A 351 11.09 12.05 -4.17
N LYS A 352 11.84 10.94 -4.16
CA LYS A 352 11.37 9.63 -3.67
C LYS A 352 11.14 9.66 -2.16
N GLU A 353 12.07 10.24 -1.41
CA GLU A 353 11.94 10.40 0.04
C GLU A 353 10.81 11.37 0.39
N ALA A 354 10.68 12.49 -0.33
CA ALA A 354 9.57 13.44 -0.13
C ALA A 354 8.19 12.76 -0.33
N LYS A 355 8.07 11.91 -1.36
CA LYS A 355 6.87 11.09 -1.59
C LYS A 355 6.63 10.05 -0.48
N SER A 356 7.70 9.40 -0.01
CA SER A 356 7.62 8.46 1.12
C SER A 356 7.10 9.16 2.39
N ILE A 357 7.61 10.35 2.69
CA ILE A 357 7.16 11.18 3.81
C ILE A 357 5.65 11.50 3.68
N MET A 358 5.20 11.90 2.49
CA MET A 358 3.77 12.14 2.23
C MET A 358 2.92 10.88 2.44
N GLN A 359 3.41 9.72 2.02
CA GLN A 359 2.69 8.46 2.22
C GLN A 359 2.57 8.10 3.71
N GLN A 360 3.65 8.27 4.48
CA GLN A 360 3.64 8.07 5.93
C GLN A 360 2.64 9.02 6.64
N MET A 361 2.56 10.29 6.20
CA MET A 361 1.56 11.24 6.69
C MET A 361 0.13 10.77 6.40
N ARG A 362 -0.14 10.26 5.20
CA ARG A 362 -1.45 9.71 4.83
C ARG A 362 -1.81 8.49 5.70
N GLU A 363 -0.85 7.62 5.97
CA GLU A 363 -1.06 6.43 6.81
C GLU A 363 -1.48 6.79 8.25
N VAL A 364 -0.78 7.73 8.89
CA VAL A 364 -1.12 8.16 10.25
C VAL A 364 -2.40 9.00 10.31
N LEU A 365 -2.64 9.86 9.32
CA LEU A 365 -3.87 10.67 9.26
C LEU A 365 -5.12 9.84 8.95
N ARG A 366 -4.99 8.70 8.26
CA ARG A 366 -6.08 7.73 8.13
C ARG A 366 -6.56 7.26 9.50
N CYS A 367 -5.64 6.89 10.40
CA CYS A 367 -6.03 6.46 11.74
C CYS A 367 -6.65 7.63 12.55
N ALA A 368 -6.11 8.85 12.43
CA ALA A 368 -6.72 10.02 13.05
C ALA A 368 -8.15 10.27 12.53
N TYR A 369 -8.38 10.11 11.23
CA TYR A 369 -9.71 10.15 10.64
C TYR A 369 -10.61 9.03 11.18
N ASP A 370 -10.13 7.79 11.29
CA ASP A 370 -10.90 6.66 11.83
C ASP A 370 -11.32 6.87 13.30
N VAL A 371 -10.47 7.55 14.08
CA VAL A 371 -10.80 8.02 15.43
C VAL A 371 -11.86 9.11 15.37
N TYR A 372 -11.76 10.06 14.46
CA TYR A 372 -12.69 11.20 14.40
C TYR A 372 -14.04 10.87 13.76
N LYS A 373 -14.08 9.93 12.82
CA LYS A 373 -15.25 9.57 11.98
C LYS A 373 -16.57 9.41 12.77
N PRO A 374 -16.62 8.74 13.93
CA PRO A 374 -17.84 8.61 14.73
C PRO A 374 -18.33 9.93 15.35
N HIS A 375 -17.48 10.96 15.38
CA HIS A 375 -17.71 12.24 16.05
C HIS A 375 -17.90 13.41 15.07
N ILE A 376 -17.87 13.14 13.75
CA ILE A 376 -18.11 14.15 12.73
C ILE A 376 -19.58 14.57 12.76
N ALA A 377 -19.82 15.87 12.96
CA ALA A 377 -21.15 16.47 12.93
C ALA A 377 -21.08 17.92 12.44
N SER A 378 -22.14 18.42 11.81
CA SER A 378 -22.28 19.85 11.49
C SER A 378 -22.73 20.66 12.71
N THR A 379 -22.60 21.98 12.59
CA THR A 379 -23.24 22.93 13.50
C THR A 379 -24.76 22.98 13.27
N ARG A 380 -25.53 23.46 14.25
CA ARG A 380 -27.01 23.38 14.25
C ARG A 380 -27.67 24.06 13.05
N GLU A 381 -27.06 25.13 12.59
CA GLU A 381 -27.51 26.01 11.51
C GLU A 381 -27.04 25.57 10.12
N SER A 382 -26.22 24.52 10.03
CA SER A 382 -25.70 24.01 8.76
C SER A 382 -26.08 22.56 8.51
N LYS A 383 -26.55 22.24 7.30
CA LYS A 383 -26.91 20.87 6.92
C LYS A 383 -25.67 19.97 6.83
N TYR A 384 -24.60 20.48 6.23
CA TYR A 384 -23.32 19.79 6.08
C TYR A 384 -22.17 20.68 6.55
N GLY A 385 -21.06 20.07 6.95
CA GLY A 385 -19.88 20.80 7.36
C GLY A 385 -18.61 20.18 6.82
N PHE A 386 -17.57 20.98 6.71
CA PHE A 386 -16.19 20.49 6.57
C PHE A 386 -15.27 21.36 7.41
N GLU A 387 -14.07 20.88 7.71
CA GLU A 387 -13.09 21.67 8.46
C GLU A 387 -11.68 21.33 8.00
N VAL A 388 -10.82 22.36 7.94
CA VAL A 388 -9.39 22.21 7.60
C VAL A 388 -8.56 22.36 8.87
N PHE A 389 -7.97 21.25 9.29
CA PHE A 389 -7.06 21.13 10.41
C PHE A 389 -5.61 21.40 9.99
N GLY A 390 -4.80 21.91 10.92
CA GLY A 390 -3.35 22.05 10.76
C GLY A 390 -2.61 20.94 11.49
N CYS A 391 -1.94 20.05 10.78
CA CYS A 391 -1.20 18.93 11.37
C CYS A 391 0.29 19.25 11.47
N ASP A 392 0.88 19.05 12.64
CA ASP A 392 2.31 19.28 12.87
C ASP A 392 3.06 17.94 12.87
N PHE A 393 4.02 17.79 11.96
CA PHE A 393 4.85 16.60 11.83
C PHE A 393 6.33 16.93 12.02
N MET A 394 7.04 16.14 12.80
CA MET A 394 8.51 16.15 12.80
C MET A 394 9.03 15.14 11.80
N VAL A 395 10.00 15.54 10.99
CA VAL A 395 10.74 14.61 10.12
C VAL A 395 12.01 14.18 10.87
N THR A 396 12.30 12.88 10.88
CA THR A 396 13.49 12.30 11.50
C THR A 396 14.63 12.14 10.49
N SER A 397 15.86 12.00 10.98
CA SER A 397 17.07 11.93 10.13
C SER A 397 17.11 10.76 9.15
N ASP A 398 16.29 9.73 9.38
CA ASP A 398 16.06 8.55 8.54
C ASP A 398 14.88 8.72 7.56
N ALA A 399 14.43 9.95 7.33
CA ALA A 399 13.24 10.29 6.52
C ALA A 399 11.92 9.66 7.02
N GLY A 400 11.87 9.29 8.31
CA GLY A 400 10.62 8.96 9.01
C GLY A 400 9.83 10.21 9.43
N ILE A 401 8.56 10.02 9.81
CA ILE A 401 7.72 11.08 10.38
C ILE A 401 7.20 10.75 11.78
N LYS A 402 7.00 11.80 12.59
CA LYS A 402 6.26 11.76 13.86
C LYS A 402 5.17 12.83 13.89
N LEU A 403 3.90 12.45 13.99
CA LEU A 403 2.79 13.35 14.24
C LEU A 403 2.89 13.90 15.67
N LEU A 404 2.94 15.22 15.80
CA LEU A 404 3.09 15.93 17.07
C LEU A 404 1.74 16.38 17.64
N GLU A 405 0.88 16.93 16.78
CA GLU A 405 -0.44 17.44 17.13
C GLU A 405 -1.29 17.68 15.86
N ILE A 406 -2.62 17.67 16.03
CA ILE A 406 -3.57 18.18 15.03
C ILE A 406 -4.25 19.40 15.64
N ASN A 407 -4.19 20.53 14.96
CA ASN A 407 -4.76 21.79 15.39
C ASN A 407 -6.10 22.02 14.69
N ALA A 408 -7.11 22.49 15.42
CA ALA A 408 -8.38 22.96 14.84
C ALA A 408 -8.22 24.14 13.86
N ARG A 409 -7.01 24.71 13.77
CA ARG A 409 -6.67 25.83 12.90
C ARG A 409 -5.58 25.42 11.94
N HIS A 410 -5.80 25.75 10.68
CA HIS A 410 -4.77 25.64 9.65
C HIS A 410 -3.65 26.68 9.84
N ASP A 411 -3.96 27.89 10.36
CA ASP A 411 -3.01 29.00 10.60
C ASP A 411 -2.18 29.37 9.36
N TYR A 412 -2.87 29.54 8.22
CA TYR A 412 -2.33 30.18 7.01
C TYR A 412 -3.11 31.48 6.74
N GLY A 413 -2.44 32.62 6.52
CA GLY A 413 -3.12 33.91 6.32
C GLY A 413 -2.22 35.15 6.51
N VAL A 414 -2.70 36.20 7.20
CA VAL A 414 -2.04 37.53 7.30
C VAL A 414 -0.56 37.47 7.71
N ASN A 415 -0.19 36.55 8.58
CA ASN A 415 1.19 36.44 9.07
C ASN A 415 2.15 35.91 8.00
N ASP A 416 1.65 35.15 7.02
CA ASP A 416 2.45 34.55 5.95
C ASP A 416 2.73 35.56 4.83
N VAL A 417 1.80 36.49 4.57
CA VAL A 417 1.99 37.61 3.61
C VAL A 417 3.28 38.39 3.88
N LYS A 418 3.70 38.52 5.15
CA LYS A 418 4.91 39.24 5.54
C LYS A 418 6.19 38.39 5.44
N LYS A 419 6.07 37.08 5.28
CA LYS A 419 7.17 36.10 5.36
C LYS A 419 7.44 35.37 4.04
N GLU A 420 6.61 35.63 3.03
CA GLU A 420 6.63 35.01 1.71
C GLU A 420 6.67 36.08 0.61
N ALA A 421 7.14 35.69 -0.57
CA ALA A 421 6.96 36.51 -1.76
C ALA A 421 5.47 36.54 -2.13
N PRO A 422 4.92 37.68 -2.60
CA PRO A 422 3.50 37.78 -2.95
C PRO A 422 3.03 36.67 -3.89
N GLU A 423 3.85 36.28 -4.87
CA GLU A 423 3.52 35.26 -5.87
C GLU A 423 3.37 33.87 -5.24
N VAL A 424 4.18 33.56 -4.21
CA VAL A 424 4.12 32.28 -3.48
C VAL A 424 2.84 32.23 -2.65
N TYR A 425 2.52 33.32 -1.94
CA TYR A 425 1.32 33.43 -1.14
C TYR A 425 0.04 33.33 -1.99
N GLU A 426 0.01 34.03 -3.14
CA GLU A 426 -1.09 33.99 -4.09
C GLU A 426 -1.28 32.59 -4.69
N ARG A 427 -0.19 31.93 -5.12
CA ARG A 427 -0.23 30.55 -5.62
C ARG A 427 -0.77 29.59 -4.58
N PHE A 428 -0.21 29.61 -3.36
CA PHE A 428 -0.67 28.73 -2.29
C PHE A 428 -2.15 28.94 -1.98
N CYS A 429 -2.61 30.21 -1.87
CA CYS A 429 -4.03 30.50 -1.66
C CYS A 429 -4.88 29.98 -2.81
N SER A 430 -4.43 30.14 -4.06
CA SER A 430 -5.13 29.61 -5.23
C SER A 430 -5.31 28.09 -5.15
N ASP A 431 -4.21 27.35 -4.91
CA ASP A 431 -4.22 25.89 -4.82
C ASP A 431 -5.09 25.41 -3.63
N PHE A 432 -5.01 26.11 -2.50
CA PHE A 432 -5.84 25.85 -1.32
C PHE A 432 -7.34 26.00 -1.63
N TRP A 433 -7.73 27.03 -2.38
CA TRP A 433 -9.14 27.23 -2.76
C TRP A 433 -9.64 26.25 -3.81
N GLU A 434 -8.80 25.90 -4.79
CA GLU A 434 -9.15 24.84 -5.75
C GLU A 434 -9.37 23.51 -5.05
N TRP A 435 -8.49 23.18 -4.10
CA TRP A 435 -8.62 21.99 -3.26
C TRP A 435 -9.92 22.00 -2.45
N ILE A 436 -10.25 23.10 -1.77
CA ILE A 436 -11.51 23.24 -1.02
C ILE A 436 -12.72 23.14 -1.94
N TYR A 437 -12.73 23.83 -3.07
CA TYR A 437 -13.88 23.82 -3.96
C TYR A 437 -14.16 22.41 -4.47
N LYS A 438 -13.13 21.77 -5.04
CA LYS A 438 -13.20 20.42 -5.61
C LYS A 438 -13.66 19.38 -4.59
N HIS A 439 -13.09 19.42 -3.39
CA HIS A 439 -13.30 18.35 -2.41
C HIS A 439 -14.42 18.65 -1.42
N ALA A 440 -14.68 19.90 -1.03
CA ALA A 440 -15.72 20.20 -0.05
C ALA A 440 -17.00 20.76 -0.68
N VAL A 441 -16.88 21.71 -1.61
CA VAL A 441 -18.02 22.47 -2.13
C VAL A 441 -18.74 21.73 -3.25
N GLU A 442 -18.05 21.49 -4.36
CA GLU A 442 -18.61 20.90 -5.58
C GLU A 442 -19.44 19.62 -5.32
N PRO A 443 -18.97 18.63 -4.53
CA PRO A 443 -19.70 17.37 -4.37
C PRO A 443 -21.03 17.50 -3.61
N ILE A 444 -21.26 18.61 -2.90
CA ILE A 444 -22.52 18.89 -2.20
C ILE A 444 -23.58 19.47 -3.16
N PHE A 445 -23.15 20.15 -4.23
CA PHE A 445 -24.03 20.97 -5.06
C PHE A 445 -24.10 20.53 -6.54
N SER A 446 -23.32 19.52 -6.94
CA SER A 446 -23.28 19.00 -8.31
C SER A 446 -24.12 17.74 -8.55
N VAL A 447 -24.76 17.17 -7.51
CA VAL A 447 -25.53 15.92 -7.60
C VAL A 447 -27.04 16.20 -7.73
N ASP A 448 -27.66 15.79 -8.85
CA ASP A 448 -29.11 15.52 -8.88
C ASP A 448 -29.35 14.32 -7.95
N LEU A 449 -30.11 14.53 -6.87
CA LEU A 449 -30.27 13.64 -5.70
C LEU A 449 -30.84 12.22 -5.98
N GLU A 450 -30.95 11.79 -7.24
CA GLU A 450 -31.53 10.49 -7.65
C GLU A 450 -30.56 9.59 -8.44
N GLY A 451 -29.34 10.02 -8.75
CA GLY A 451 -28.31 9.17 -9.37
C GLY A 451 -27.30 8.67 -8.35
N GLU A 452 -27.21 7.35 -8.15
CA GLU A 452 -26.04 6.72 -7.53
C GLU A 452 -24.82 6.89 -8.46
N GLU A 453 -24.17 8.06 -8.43
CA GLU A 453 -22.82 8.18 -8.97
C GLU A 453 -21.80 7.60 -7.96
N LYS A 454 -20.87 6.80 -8.49
CA LYS A 454 -19.72 6.23 -7.77
C LYS A 454 -18.91 7.37 -7.15
N TYR A 455 -19.09 7.55 -5.85
CA TYR A 455 -18.22 8.37 -5.01
C TYR A 455 -16.91 7.61 -4.73
N ASP A 456 -15.80 8.03 -5.32
CA ASP A 456 -14.47 7.55 -4.93
C ASP A 456 -14.01 8.31 -3.68
N SER A 457 -14.20 7.69 -2.51
CA SER A 457 -13.72 8.24 -1.24
C SER A 457 -12.20 8.25 -1.19
N GLU A 458 -11.59 9.34 -0.75
CA GLU A 458 -10.14 9.40 -0.50
C GLU A 458 -9.74 8.48 0.65
N HIS A 459 -10.59 8.33 1.67
CA HIS A 459 -10.42 7.29 2.69
C HIS A 459 -10.45 5.90 2.07
N ASP A 460 -11.44 5.55 1.24
CA ASP A 460 -11.48 4.24 0.58
C ASP A 460 -10.35 4.06 -0.43
N ARG A 461 -9.83 5.15 -1.02
CA ARG A 461 -8.64 5.18 -1.86
C ARG A 461 -7.40 4.90 -1.02
N VAL A 462 -7.18 5.59 0.09
CA VAL A 462 -6.02 5.35 0.97
C VAL A 462 -6.10 3.98 1.64
N VAL A 463 -7.28 3.54 2.06
CA VAL A 463 -7.55 2.16 2.49
C VAL A 463 -7.33 1.19 1.33
N SER A 464 -7.71 1.52 0.10
CA SER A 464 -7.43 0.65 -1.05
C SER A 464 -5.97 0.68 -1.51
N ILE A 465 -5.19 1.69 -1.13
CA ILE A 465 -3.74 1.80 -1.40
C ILE A 465 -2.91 1.13 -0.29
N ILE A 466 -3.40 1.15 0.94
CA ILE A 466 -2.66 0.64 2.11
C ILE A 466 -3.17 -0.75 2.50
N GLU A 467 -4.49 -0.93 2.60
CA GLU A 467 -5.12 -2.23 2.85
C GLU A 467 -5.38 -2.98 1.54
N LYS A 468 -5.90 -2.37 0.46
CA LYS A 468 -6.07 -3.05 -0.85
C LYS A 468 -4.88 -2.86 -1.82
N GLY A 469 -3.76 -2.36 -1.30
CA GLY A 469 -2.69 -1.68 -2.05
C GLY A 469 -2.04 -2.38 -3.22
N PHE A 470 -2.26 -3.68 -3.38
CA PHE A 470 -1.88 -4.41 -4.57
C PHE A 470 -2.92 -5.48 -4.86
N PRO A 471 -3.16 -5.81 -6.14
CA PRO A 471 -4.02 -6.91 -6.52
C PRO A 471 -3.33 -8.24 -6.18
N PHE A 472 -3.28 -8.62 -4.90
CA PHE A 472 -2.74 -9.92 -4.52
C PHE A 472 -3.62 -11.02 -5.09
N VAL A 473 -3.03 -12.00 -5.76
CA VAL A 473 -3.71 -13.18 -6.28
C VAL A 473 -4.50 -13.85 -5.17
N SER A 474 -3.99 -13.86 -3.93
CA SER A 474 -4.70 -14.40 -2.75
C SER A 474 -6.00 -13.70 -2.36
N ARG A 475 -6.31 -12.54 -2.96
CA ARG A 475 -7.59 -11.84 -2.80
C ARG A 475 -8.62 -12.23 -3.85
N PHE A 476 -8.18 -12.84 -4.96
CA PHE A 476 -9.03 -13.22 -6.08
C PHE A 476 -9.13 -14.73 -6.25
N TRP A 477 -8.09 -15.45 -5.87
CA TRP A 477 -8.07 -16.90 -5.75
C TRP A 477 -8.37 -17.27 -4.30
N THR A 478 -9.29 -18.20 -4.14
CA THR A 478 -9.48 -18.95 -2.91
C THR A 478 -8.43 -20.06 -2.81
N LYS A 479 -8.38 -20.75 -1.65
CA LYS A 479 -7.58 -21.98 -1.54
C LYS A 479 -8.04 -23.04 -2.54
N ASP A 480 -9.33 -23.11 -2.84
CA ASP A 480 -9.89 -24.08 -3.78
C ASP A 480 -9.48 -23.77 -5.23
N ASP A 481 -9.35 -22.49 -5.58
CA ASP A 481 -8.82 -22.07 -6.89
C ASP A 481 -7.35 -22.48 -7.05
N ALA A 482 -6.54 -22.23 -6.00
CA ALA A 482 -5.15 -22.66 -5.97
C ALA A 482 -5.02 -24.18 -6.06
N GLN A 483 -5.86 -24.94 -5.34
CA GLN A 483 -5.93 -26.39 -5.44
C GLN A 483 -6.33 -26.85 -6.85
N SER A 484 -7.33 -26.23 -7.44
CA SER A 484 -7.80 -26.57 -8.79
C SER A 484 -6.73 -26.31 -9.86
N ALA A 485 -5.95 -25.25 -9.71
CA ALA A 485 -4.80 -24.97 -10.57
C ALA A 485 -3.67 -25.97 -10.37
N PHE A 486 -3.37 -26.32 -9.12
CA PHE A 486 -2.39 -27.36 -8.78
C PHE A 486 -2.78 -28.71 -9.40
N ASP A 487 -4.02 -29.14 -9.23
CA ASP A 487 -4.53 -30.42 -9.75
C ASP A 487 -4.51 -30.46 -11.27
N LEU A 488 -4.87 -29.33 -11.93
CA LEU A 488 -4.78 -29.21 -13.39
C LEU A 488 -3.33 -29.39 -13.86
N MET A 489 -2.39 -28.65 -13.28
CA MET A 489 -0.97 -28.70 -13.62
C MET A 489 -0.39 -30.10 -13.40
N LYS A 490 -0.74 -30.71 -12.28
CA LYS A 490 -0.32 -32.07 -11.94
C LYS A 490 -0.82 -33.08 -12.97
N THR A 491 -2.13 -33.07 -13.26
CA THR A 491 -2.75 -34.00 -14.21
C THR A 491 -2.27 -33.80 -15.64
N LYS A 492 -2.03 -32.56 -16.07
CA LYS A 492 -1.66 -32.22 -17.46
C LYS A 492 -0.17 -32.31 -17.74
N ILE A 493 0.69 -32.21 -16.71
CA ILE A 493 2.14 -32.10 -16.89
C ILE A 493 2.91 -33.08 -16.01
N ALA A 494 2.70 -33.03 -14.68
CA ALA A 494 3.51 -33.81 -13.75
C ALA A 494 3.29 -35.33 -13.91
N ASP A 495 2.03 -35.74 -13.98
CA ASP A 495 1.61 -37.14 -14.08
C ASP A 495 1.65 -37.67 -15.53
N VAL A 496 2.01 -36.80 -16.49
CA VAL A 496 2.09 -37.16 -17.91
C VAL A 496 3.50 -37.68 -18.26
N PRO A 497 3.62 -38.82 -18.97
CA PRO A 497 4.91 -39.32 -19.44
C PRO A 497 5.59 -38.37 -20.43
N ILE A 498 6.91 -38.28 -20.37
CA ILE A 498 7.71 -37.38 -21.23
C ILE A 498 7.50 -37.65 -22.73
N ALA A 499 7.29 -38.91 -23.11
CA ALA A 499 7.00 -39.31 -24.49
C ALA A 499 5.68 -38.70 -25.01
N THR A 500 4.67 -38.54 -24.15
CA THR A 500 3.41 -37.90 -24.50
C THR A 500 3.60 -36.39 -24.66
N LEU A 501 4.32 -35.74 -23.74
CA LEU A 501 4.63 -34.30 -23.82
C LEU A 501 5.44 -33.95 -25.08
N ARG A 502 6.32 -34.86 -25.55
CA ARG A 502 7.02 -34.71 -26.84
C ARG A 502 6.05 -34.74 -28.03
N LYS A 503 5.04 -35.62 -28.02
CA LYS A 503 4.03 -35.74 -29.10
C LYS A 503 3.12 -34.51 -29.20
N GLU A 504 2.88 -33.82 -28.07
CA GLU A 504 2.04 -32.62 -28.02
C GLU A 504 2.78 -31.34 -28.47
N ASN A 505 4.00 -31.47 -29.01
CA ASN A 505 4.85 -30.37 -29.51
C ASN A 505 5.34 -29.39 -28.43
N TYR A 506 5.33 -29.78 -27.15
CA TYR A 506 5.83 -28.95 -26.05
C TYR A 506 7.36 -28.95 -25.96
N ILE A 507 8.02 -29.90 -26.61
CA ILE A 507 9.47 -30.09 -26.61
C ILE A 507 9.94 -30.14 -28.05
N GLN A 508 10.86 -29.26 -28.45
CA GLN A 508 11.28 -29.13 -29.85
C GLN A 508 12.79 -28.92 -29.98
N ASN A 509 13.40 -29.47 -31.02
CA ASN A 509 14.76 -29.10 -31.42
C ASN A 509 14.72 -27.73 -32.10
N THR A 510 15.58 -26.80 -31.67
CA THR A 510 15.59 -25.41 -32.12
C THR A 510 17.00 -25.01 -32.56
N PRO A 511 17.16 -24.36 -33.73
CA PRO A 511 18.47 -23.89 -34.17
C PRO A 511 19.10 -22.87 -33.21
N TYR A 512 20.37 -23.06 -32.91
CA TYR A 512 21.15 -22.23 -32.00
C TYR A 512 21.28 -20.77 -32.49
N ASP A 513 21.31 -20.54 -33.80
CA ASP A 513 21.33 -19.20 -34.42
C ASP A 513 20.21 -18.27 -33.90
N VAL A 514 19.07 -18.84 -33.48
CA VAL A 514 17.94 -18.10 -32.93
C VAL A 514 18.27 -17.48 -31.56
N LEU A 515 19.17 -18.12 -30.80
CA LEU A 515 19.66 -17.61 -29.52
C LEU A 515 20.65 -16.46 -29.73
N THR A 516 21.53 -16.54 -30.73
CA THR A 516 22.71 -15.67 -30.90
C THR A 516 22.47 -14.34 -31.63
N GLY A 517 21.27 -14.10 -32.15
CA GLY A 517 20.95 -12.89 -32.92
C GLY A 517 20.78 -11.58 -32.12
N LYS A 518 21.11 -11.56 -30.81
CA LYS A 518 20.90 -10.41 -29.91
C LYS A 518 22.21 -9.95 -29.25
N LYS A 519 22.34 -8.64 -29.00
CA LYS A 519 23.55 -7.96 -28.48
C LYS A 519 24.11 -8.52 -27.15
N GLU A 520 23.29 -9.22 -26.37
CA GLU A 520 23.66 -9.85 -25.09
C GLU A 520 24.42 -11.19 -25.26
N THR A 521 24.75 -11.61 -26.49
CA THR A 521 25.32 -12.95 -26.76
C THR A 521 26.75 -12.97 -27.30
N GLU A 522 27.41 -11.84 -27.59
CA GLU A 522 28.75 -11.88 -28.22
C GLU A 522 29.80 -12.59 -27.34
N GLU A 523 29.79 -12.33 -26.04
CA GLU A 523 30.71 -12.92 -25.07
C GLU A 523 30.40 -14.41 -24.80
N VAL A 524 29.11 -14.76 -24.69
CA VAL A 524 28.67 -16.16 -24.54
C VAL A 524 28.98 -16.98 -25.79
N ASN A 525 28.79 -16.39 -26.97
CA ASN A 525 29.12 -17.01 -28.25
C ASN A 525 30.64 -17.20 -28.40
N LYS A 526 31.43 -16.24 -27.90
CA LYS A 526 32.89 -16.37 -27.84
C LYS A 526 33.29 -17.55 -26.95
N PHE A 527 32.69 -17.66 -25.76
CA PHE A 527 32.92 -18.80 -24.87
C PHE A 527 32.57 -20.14 -25.56
N ILE A 528 31.39 -20.26 -26.17
CA ILE A 528 30.96 -21.50 -26.84
C ILE A 528 31.91 -21.90 -27.96
N LYS A 529 32.29 -20.94 -28.82
CA LYS A 529 33.24 -21.18 -29.90
C LYS A 529 34.60 -21.62 -29.37
N GLN A 530 35.04 -21.04 -28.25
CA GLN A 530 36.36 -21.28 -27.68
C GLN A 530 36.43 -22.60 -26.90
N TYR A 531 35.39 -22.95 -26.14
CA TYR A 531 35.46 -24.02 -25.13
C TYR A 531 34.51 -25.20 -25.37
N ILE A 532 33.37 -25.00 -26.04
CA ILE A 532 32.38 -26.08 -26.31
C ILE A 532 32.55 -26.66 -27.73
N GLY A 533 32.97 -25.84 -28.71
CA GLY A 533 33.26 -26.29 -30.07
C GLY A 533 32.01 -26.50 -30.94
N ALA A 534 32.07 -27.49 -31.83
CA ALA A 534 31.12 -27.68 -32.94
C ALA A 534 29.64 -27.66 -32.55
N ASN A 535 28.81 -27.26 -33.50
CA ASN A 535 27.37 -27.10 -33.40
C ASN A 535 26.61 -28.32 -32.80
N ASP A 536 27.09 -29.55 -33.03
CA ASP A 536 26.49 -30.78 -32.49
C ASP A 536 26.69 -30.98 -30.98
N ASN A 537 27.66 -30.28 -30.37
CA ASN A 537 27.94 -30.34 -28.92
C ASN A 537 26.99 -29.49 -28.09
N LEU A 538 26.16 -28.66 -28.73
CA LEU A 538 25.15 -27.83 -28.08
C LEU A 538 23.82 -28.56 -27.85
N LYS A 539 23.61 -29.66 -28.58
CA LYS A 539 22.40 -30.47 -28.49
C LYS A 539 22.37 -31.21 -27.17
N PHE A 540 21.24 -31.09 -26.46
CA PHE A 540 21.06 -31.80 -25.22
C PHE A 540 21.06 -33.31 -25.43
N ARG A 541 21.87 -34.06 -24.66
CA ARG A 541 22.01 -35.53 -24.76
C ARG A 541 21.96 -36.17 -23.37
N VAL A 542 21.27 -37.30 -23.27
CA VAL A 542 21.30 -38.21 -22.12
C VAL A 542 21.65 -39.61 -22.61
N GLU A 543 22.43 -40.35 -21.83
CA GLU A 543 22.76 -41.75 -22.15
C GLU A 543 21.48 -42.61 -22.23
N GLY A 544 21.27 -43.27 -23.38
CA GLY A 544 20.16 -44.21 -23.59
C GLY A 544 19.06 -43.78 -24.57
N GLU A 545 19.03 -42.52 -25.05
CA GLU A 545 18.18 -42.16 -26.20
C GLU A 545 18.83 -42.67 -27.51
N GLY A 546 18.40 -43.85 -27.98
CA GLY A 546 18.86 -44.41 -29.25
C GLY A 546 18.59 -43.48 -30.42
N GLU A 547 19.48 -43.48 -31.43
CA GLU A 547 19.36 -42.74 -32.69
C GLU A 547 18.07 -43.13 -33.44
N GLY A 548 16.95 -42.47 -33.10
CA GLY A 548 15.62 -42.83 -33.57
C GLY A 548 14.88 -41.63 -34.15
N GLN A 549 14.87 -41.54 -35.48
CA GLN A 549 13.92 -40.80 -36.33
C GLN A 549 14.03 -39.26 -36.37
N SER A 550 15.02 -38.76 -37.10
CA SER A 550 14.92 -37.46 -37.77
C SER A 550 14.15 -37.60 -39.10
N GLN A 551 12.81 -37.49 -39.07
CA GLN A 551 12.04 -37.17 -40.28
C GLN A 551 11.85 -35.65 -40.37
N GLY A 552 12.85 -35.01 -40.97
CA GLY A 552 12.82 -33.60 -41.33
C GLY A 552 14.18 -33.22 -41.90
N LYS A 553 14.23 -32.65 -43.10
CA LYS A 553 15.47 -32.12 -43.70
C LYS A 553 16.01 -31.01 -42.80
N SER A 554 16.84 -31.34 -41.81
CA SER A 554 17.62 -30.37 -41.06
C SER A 554 18.95 -30.13 -41.76
N ASP A 555 19.30 -28.86 -41.90
CA ASP A 555 20.60 -28.43 -42.36
C ASP A 555 21.60 -28.71 -41.21
N LYS A 556 22.35 -29.83 -41.32
CA LYS A 556 23.35 -30.28 -40.31
C LYS A 556 24.44 -29.25 -40.01
N SER A 557 24.46 -28.12 -40.72
CA SER A 557 25.43 -27.04 -40.53
C SER A 557 25.12 -26.11 -39.35
N LYS A 558 23.93 -26.18 -38.72
CA LYS A 558 23.48 -25.26 -37.66
C LYS A 558 23.16 -26.04 -36.37
N GLY A 559 23.85 -25.72 -35.27
CA GLY A 559 23.68 -26.43 -33.99
C GLY A 559 22.25 -26.34 -33.46
N GLU A 560 21.82 -27.31 -32.66
CA GLU A 560 20.46 -27.37 -32.11
C GLU A 560 20.48 -27.40 -30.58
N PHE A 561 19.46 -26.85 -29.93
CA PHE A 561 19.15 -27.03 -28.51
C PHE A 561 17.70 -27.45 -28.33
N ILE A 562 17.31 -27.93 -27.13
CA ILE A 562 15.91 -28.27 -26.86
C ILE A 562 15.18 -27.04 -26.30
N SER A 563 14.08 -26.65 -26.93
CA SER A 563 13.16 -25.64 -26.40
C SER A 563 11.91 -26.28 -25.79
N ILE A 564 11.49 -25.72 -24.65
CA ILE A 564 10.28 -26.09 -23.92
C ILE A 564 9.26 -24.97 -24.12
N LYS A 565 8.11 -25.31 -24.71
CA LYS A 565 6.99 -24.41 -25.00
C LYS A 565 5.84 -24.62 -24.01
N SER A 566 4.98 -23.62 -23.94
CA SER A 566 3.76 -23.72 -23.14
C SER A 566 2.83 -24.82 -23.67
N PRO A 567 2.23 -25.62 -22.77
CA PRO A 567 1.29 -26.67 -23.14
C PRO A 567 0.04 -26.16 -23.87
N ASP A 568 -0.62 -25.19 -23.25
CA ASP A 568 -1.72 -24.40 -23.80
C ASP A 568 -1.87 -23.11 -22.98
N GLU A 569 -2.77 -22.22 -23.38
CA GLU A 569 -2.99 -20.93 -22.68
C GLU A 569 -3.64 -21.10 -21.30
N ALA A 570 -4.53 -22.09 -21.12
CA ALA A 570 -5.23 -22.31 -19.86
C ALA A 570 -4.27 -22.82 -18.77
N VAL A 571 -3.36 -23.73 -19.11
CA VAL A 571 -2.29 -24.22 -18.23
C VAL A 571 -1.31 -23.10 -17.92
N LEU A 572 -0.94 -22.30 -18.94
CA LEU A 572 -0.02 -21.18 -18.78
C LEU A 572 -0.51 -20.14 -17.78
N ASP A 573 -1.79 -19.77 -17.87
CA ASP A 573 -2.36 -18.73 -17.02
C ASP A 573 -2.50 -19.20 -15.58
N LYS A 574 -2.92 -20.46 -15.36
CA LYS A 574 -3.00 -21.02 -14.01
C LYS A 574 -1.63 -21.22 -13.36
N ASP A 575 -0.60 -21.59 -14.13
CA ASP A 575 0.75 -21.78 -13.60
C ASP A 575 1.33 -20.48 -13.02
N TYR A 576 1.19 -19.37 -13.73
CA TYR A 576 1.69 -18.07 -13.24
C TYR A 576 1.00 -17.68 -11.92
N LEU A 577 -0.32 -17.81 -11.86
CA LEU A 577 -1.11 -17.39 -10.71
C LEU A 577 -0.92 -18.29 -9.50
N LEU A 578 -0.69 -19.59 -9.71
CA LEU A 578 -0.51 -20.54 -8.63
C LEU A 578 0.68 -20.18 -7.71
N VAL A 579 1.82 -19.78 -8.26
CA VAL A 579 2.99 -19.38 -7.47
C VAL A 579 2.83 -17.96 -6.91
N ASP A 580 2.19 -17.07 -7.67
CA ASP A 580 1.95 -15.69 -7.25
C ASP A 580 0.94 -15.60 -6.09
N TYR A 581 -0.01 -16.54 -5.98
CA TYR A 581 -0.88 -16.69 -4.81
C TYR A 581 -0.13 -16.63 -3.47
N PHE A 582 1.06 -17.23 -3.42
CA PHE A 582 1.88 -17.28 -2.21
C PHE A 582 2.95 -16.19 -2.14
N THR A 583 3.52 -15.78 -3.27
CA THR A 583 4.79 -15.02 -3.29
C THR A 583 4.67 -13.62 -3.85
N GLU A 584 3.54 -13.25 -4.46
CA GLU A 584 3.31 -11.92 -5.00
C GLU A 584 3.52 -10.77 -4.00
N PRO A 585 3.08 -10.87 -2.73
CA PRO A 585 3.34 -9.81 -1.75
C PRO A 585 4.84 -9.49 -1.62
N SER A 586 5.68 -10.52 -1.53
CA SER A 586 7.14 -10.35 -1.42
C SER A 586 7.75 -9.67 -2.65
N LYS A 587 7.30 -10.06 -3.86
CA LYS A 587 7.77 -9.50 -5.15
C LYS A 587 7.45 -8.02 -5.26
N ILE A 588 6.24 -7.66 -4.90
CA ILE A 588 5.73 -6.31 -4.97
C ILE A 588 6.50 -5.39 -4.02
N THR A 589 6.71 -5.83 -2.77
CA THR A 589 7.48 -5.07 -1.79
C THR A 589 8.92 -4.83 -2.27
N VAL A 590 9.58 -5.83 -2.85
CA VAL A 590 10.94 -5.69 -3.41
C VAL A 590 10.99 -4.64 -4.53
N ARG A 591 9.98 -4.58 -5.42
CA ARG A 591 9.95 -3.64 -6.56
C ARG A 591 9.69 -2.21 -6.13
N ILE A 592 8.77 -2.00 -5.17
CA ILE A 592 8.53 -0.66 -4.58
C ILE A 592 9.81 -0.14 -3.94
N ALA A 593 10.50 -1.00 -3.19
CA ALA A 593 11.73 -0.62 -2.53
C ALA A 593 12.78 -0.14 -3.58
N LYS A 594 12.89 -0.81 -4.74
CA LYS A 594 13.73 -0.36 -5.88
C LYS A 594 13.30 0.97 -6.52
N GLY A 595 12.18 1.56 -6.12
CA GLY A 595 11.63 2.78 -6.72
C GLY A 595 10.94 2.54 -8.05
N GLU A 596 10.57 1.30 -8.37
CA GLU A 596 9.70 1.02 -9.51
C GLU A 596 8.28 1.50 -9.21
N PRO A 597 7.61 2.19 -10.15
CA PRO A 597 6.24 2.68 -9.96
C PRO A 597 5.28 1.52 -9.72
N SER A 598 4.38 1.67 -8.73
CA SER A 598 3.28 0.74 -8.53
C SER A 598 2.35 0.70 -9.75
N LEU A 599 1.49 -0.33 -9.83
CA LEU A 599 0.45 -0.40 -10.87
C LEU A 599 -0.40 0.88 -10.87
N GLU A 600 -0.73 1.36 -9.68
CA GLU A 600 -1.48 2.59 -9.46
C GLU A 600 -0.71 3.84 -9.91
N GLU A 601 0.60 3.93 -9.71
CA GLU A 601 1.40 5.06 -10.23
C GLU A 601 1.41 5.10 -11.77
N HIS A 602 1.33 3.93 -12.42
CA HIS A 602 1.14 3.83 -13.87
C HIS A 602 -0.26 4.28 -14.31
N PHE A 603 -1.30 3.98 -13.52
CA PHE A 603 -2.69 4.37 -13.79
C PHE A 603 -2.95 5.86 -13.54
N THR A 604 -2.39 6.43 -12.47
CA THR A 604 -2.74 7.78 -11.98
C THR A 604 -1.97 8.92 -12.65
N LYS A 605 -0.80 8.67 -13.27
CA LYS A 605 0.04 9.70 -13.91
C LYS A 605 -0.28 10.00 -15.40
N GLY A 606 -1.49 9.64 -15.86
CA GLY A 606 -2.16 10.33 -16.98
C GLY A 606 -1.80 9.99 -18.44
N THR A 607 -0.78 9.17 -18.73
CA THR A 607 -0.40 8.93 -20.16
C THR A 607 -1.05 7.70 -20.81
N LEU A 608 -1.49 6.71 -20.02
CA LEU A 608 -2.07 5.45 -20.51
C LEU A 608 -3.56 5.57 -20.85
N VAL A 609 -4.34 6.20 -19.98
CA VAL A 609 -5.77 6.47 -20.18
C VAL A 609 -5.97 7.31 -21.45
N GLU A 610 -5.14 8.35 -21.63
CA GLU A 610 -5.23 9.22 -22.81
C GLU A 610 -4.89 8.50 -24.12
N LYS A 611 -3.87 7.63 -24.11
CA LYS A 611 -3.53 6.77 -25.26
C LYS A 611 -4.65 5.79 -25.59
N ALA A 612 -5.28 5.22 -24.56
CA ALA A 612 -6.37 4.28 -24.73
C ALA A 612 -7.66 4.92 -25.23
N VAL A 613 -8.02 6.11 -24.73
CA VAL A 613 -9.11 6.92 -25.28
C VAL A 613 -8.86 7.21 -26.77
N ARG A 614 -7.62 7.58 -27.15
CA ARG A 614 -7.28 7.82 -28.57
C ARG A 614 -7.35 6.55 -29.41
N ALA A 615 -7.02 5.40 -28.85
CA ALA A 615 -7.07 4.12 -29.55
C ALA A 615 -8.49 3.58 -29.71
N LEU A 616 -9.36 3.78 -28.72
CA LEU A 616 -10.79 3.50 -28.84
C LEU A 616 -11.47 4.36 -29.88
N ARG A 617 -11.17 5.66 -29.88
CA ARG A 617 -11.65 6.59 -30.93
C ARG A 617 -11.19 6.16 -32.32
N ARG A 618 -9.97 5.62 -32.46
CA ARG A 618 -9.47 5.06 -33.73
C ARG A 618 -10.15 3.75 -34.14
N LYS A 619 -10.58 2.94 -33.17
CA LYS A 619 -11.31 1.68 -33.39
C LYS A 619 -12.82 1.86 -33.51
N SER A 620 -13.32 3.10 -33.44
CA SER A 620 -14.75 3.43 -33.45
C SER A 620 -15.56 2.67 -32.39
N LEU A 621 -14.93 2.39 -31.25
CA LEU A 621 -15.58 1.77 -30.09
C LEU A 621 -16.03 2.85 -29.12
N GLU A 622 -17.20 2.66 -28.52
CA GLU A 622 -17.76 3.56 -27.52
C GLU A 622 -16.84 3.61 -26.29
N ILE A 623 -16.65 4.80 -25.71
CA ILE A 623 -15.78 4.99 -24.55
C ILE A 623 -16.56 4.59 -23.29
N THR A 624 -16.76 3.29 -23.14
CA THR A 624 -17.33 2.67 -21.94
C THR A 624 -16.21 2.23 -21.02
N ASP A 625 -16.52 2.03 -19.73
CA ASP A 625 -15.57 1.51 -18.75
C ASP A 625 -14.91 0.22 -19.23
N GLU A 626 -15.67 -0.69 -19.85
CA GLU A 626 -15.20 -1.96 -20.42
C GLU A 626 -14.26 -1.76 -21.61
N ASN A 627 -14.63 -0.90 -22.57
CA ASN A 627 -13.80 -0.64 -23.74
C ASN A 627 -12.51 0.13 -23.36
N LEU A 628 -12.59 1.08 -22.43
CA LEU A 628 -11.43 1.81 -21.89
C LEU A 628 -10.47 0.85 -21.22
N HIS A 629 -11.03 -0.02 -20.40
CA HIS A 629 -10.35 -1.09 -19.71
C HIS A 629 -9.66 -2.08 -20.67
N ASP A 630 -10.29 -2.46 -21.79
CA ASP A 630 -9.72 -3.39 -22.78
C ASP A 630 -8.59 -2.78 -23.61
N VAL A 631 -8.72 -1.50 -23.95
CA VAL A 631 -7.69 -0.79 -24.73
C VAL A 631 -6.50 -0.37 -23.88
N ILE A 632 -6.69 0.04 -22.62
CA ILE A 632 -5.57 0.32 -21.70
C ILE A 632 -4.71 -0.94 -21.51
N VAL A 633 -5.33 -2.12 -21.54
CA VAL A 633 -4.63 -3.39 -21.32
C VAL A 633 -3.94 -3.88 -22.57
N SER A 634 -4.65 -3.87 -23.70
CA SER A 634 -4.07 -4.27 -24.99
C SER A 634 -3.01 -3.30 -25.51
N GLN A 635 -2.99 -2.04 -25.04
CA GLN A 635 -1.94 -1.06 -25.38
C GLN A 635 -0.76 -1.02 -24.40
N SER A 636 -0.79 -1.80 -23.33
CA SER A 636 0.36 -1.95 -22.41
C SER A 636 1.47 -2.86 -22.95
N ASP A 637 1.41 -3.19 -24.25
CA ASP A 637 2.40 -3.90 -25.08
C ASP A 637 3.72 -3.11 -25.30
N GLY A 638 4.24 -2.50 -24.23
CA GLY A 638 5.59 -1.92 -24.18
C GLY A 638 6.52 -2.57 -23.15
N GLY A 639 6.01 -3.43 -22.25
CA GLY A 639 6.83 -4.05 -21.21
C GLY A 639 6.02 -4.82 -20.17
N ASN A 640 5.59 -6.03 -20.55
CA ASN A 640 5.04 -7.16 -19.80
C ASN A 640 4.90 -7.06 -18.26
N ASN A 641 3.67 -7.33 -17.76
CA ASN A 641 3.38 -8.28 -16.65
C ASN A 641 1.88 -8.31 -16.20
N MET A 642 0.90 -8.00 -17.05
CA MET A 642 -0.54 -8.20 -16.73
C MET A 642 -1.18 -9.20 -17.68
N LYS A 643 -1.95 -10.16 -17.15
CA LYS A 643 -2.77 -11.09 -17.94
C LYS A 643 -4.21 -11.15 -17.44
N PHE A 644 -5.12 -11.59 -18.32
CA PHE A 644 -6.50 -11.92 -17.99
C PHE A 644 -6.58 -13.36 -17.46
N SER A 645 -7.41 -13.58 -16.44
CA SER A 645 -7.84 -14.92 -16.01
C SER A 645 -9.37 -14.97 -16.01
N SER A 646 -9.94 -15.97 -16.67
CA SER A 646 -11.38 -16.25 -16.55
C SER A 646 -11.65 -16.92 -15.21
N ILE A 647 -12.46 -16.28 -14.36
CA ILE A 647 -12.91 -16.80 -13.07
C ILE A 647 -14.44 -16.72 -13.09
N ASP A 648 -15.12 -17.86 -12.96
CA ASP A 648 -16.59 -17.99 -13.00
C ASP A 648 -17.25 -17.47 -14.29
N GLY A 649 -16.59 -17.62 -15.44
CA GLY A 649 -17.11 -17.13 -16.72
C GLY A 649 -17.04 -15.60 -16.88
N LYS A 650 -16.31 -14.91 -15.99
CA LYS A 650 -16.01 -13.48 -16.08
C LYS A 650 -14.51 -13.27 -16.20
N GLU A 651 -14.08 -12.43 -17.13
CA GLU A 651 -12.68 -12.05 -17.26
C GLU A 651 -12.28 -11.13 -16.10
N LYS A 652 -11.31 -11.58 -15.28
CA LYS A 652 -10.73 -10.80 -14.18
C LYS A 652 -9.24 -10.59 -14.44
N LYS A 653 -8.74 -9.38 -14.17
CA LYS A 653 -7.32 -9.03 -14.37
C LYS A 653 -6.50 -9.35 -13.14
N VAL A 654 -5.34 -9.97 -13.37
CA VAL A 654 -4.35 -10.25 -12.32
C VAL A 654 -2.97 -9.78 -12.78
N TYR A 655 -2.20 -9.24 -11.84
CA TYR A 655 -0.81 -8.86 -12.10
C TYR A 655 0.06 -10.13 -12.04
N LEU A 656 0.76 -10.45 -13.12
CA LEU A 656 1.71 -11.55 -13.13
C LEU A 656 3.04 -11.05 -12.58
N ALA A 657 3.31 -11.40 -11.33
CA ALA A 657 4.59 -11.10 -10.71
C ALA A 657 5.63 -12.19 -11.02
N SER A 658 5.20 -13.41 -11.36
CA SER A 658 6.08 -14.49 -11.81
C SER A 658 6.45 -14.38 -13.29
N ALA A 659 7.76 -14.33 -13.58
CA ALA A 659 8.30 -14.47 -14.92
C ALA A 659 8.73 -15.91 -15.24
N GLU A 660 8.41 -16.88 -14.37
CA GLU A 660 8.83 -18.28 -14.43
C GLU A 660 7.64 -19.23 -14.29
N ASN A 661 7.77 -20.42 -14.85
CA ASN A 661 6.69 -21.37 -15.02
C ASN A 661 7.09 -22.73 -14.45
N THR A 662 6.24 -23.28 -13.59
CA THR A 662 6.43 -24.58 -12.93
C THR A 662 6.58 -25.71 -13.96
N PHE A 663 5.77 -25.69 -15.03
CA PHE A 663 5.80 -26.77 -16.04
C PHE A 663 7.18 -26.93 -16.70
N VAL A 664 7.94 -25.83 -16.84
CA VAL A 664 9.26 -25.83 -17.47
C VAL A 664 10.21 -26.73 -16.67
N TYR A 665 10.21 -26.60 -15.34
CA TYR A 665 11.10 -27.35 -14.48
C TYR A 665 10.71 -28.83 -14.38
N ILE A 666 9.40 -29.13 -14.38
CA ILE A 666 8.91 -30.51 -14.46
C ILE A 666 9.40 -31.20 -15.75
N ILE A 667 9.19 -30.55 -16.89
CA ILE A 667 9.63 -31.09 -18.19
C ILE A 667 11.15 -31.22 -18.23
N MET A 668 11.87 -30.20 -17.74
CA MET A 668 13.32 -30.21 -17.67
C MET A 668 13.84 -31.40 -16.87
N TRP A 669 13.34 -31.65 -15.66
CA TRP A 669 13.82 -32.77 -14.85
C TRP A 669 13.44 -34.14 -15.42
N LYS A 670 12.29 -34.26 -16.08
CA LYS A 670 11.94 -35.46 -16.87
C LYS A 670 12.91 -35.67 -18.06
N LEU A 671 13.38 -34.60 -18.70
CA LEU A 671 14.39 -34.68 -19.75
C LEU A 671 15.77 -35.07 -19.21
N LEU A 672 16.14 -34.67 -17.98
CA LEU A 672 17.39 -35.07 -17.34
C LEU A 672 17.39 -36.57 -16.97
N PHE A 673 16.23 -37.13 -16.62
CA PHE A 673 16.07 -38.53 -16.23
C PHE A 673 14.96 -39.23 -17.03
N PRO A 674 15.12 -39.42 -18.35
CA PRO A 674 14.07 -39.94 -19.22
C PRO A 674 13.72 -41.41 -18.93
N SER A 675 14.61 -42.14 -18.24
CA SER A 675 14.40 -43.52 -17.82
C SER A 675 13.59 -43.67 -16.53
N LEU A 676 13.35 -42.58 -15.79
CA LEU A 676 12.54 -42.59 -14.58
C LEU A 676 11.10 -42.22 -14.92
N GLU A 677 10.18 -43.17 -14.74
CA GLU A 677 8.74 -42.90 -14.85
C GLU A 677 8.23 -42.07 -13.66
N ASP A 678 8.74 -42.35 -12.46
CA ASP A 678 8.46 -41.62 -11.23
C ASP A 678 9.71 -40.87 -10.72
N LEU A 679 9.58 -39.56 -10.52
CA LEU A 679 10.64 -38.66 -10.08
C LEU A 679 10.56 -38.34 -8.57
N SER A 680 9.66 -38.97 -7.82
CA SER A 680 9.46 -38.72 -6.38
C SER A 680 10.67 -39.04 -5.51
N SER A 681 11.61 -39.85 -6.02
CA SER A 681 12.87 -40.20 -5.36
C SER A 681 13.98 -39.15 -5.55
N LEU A 682 13.80 -38.20 -6.47
CA LEU A 682 14.83 -37.20 -6.76
C LEU A 682 15.10 -36.30 -5.56
N LYS A 683 16.37 -36.00 -5.35
CA LYS A 683 16.88 -34.99 -4.41
C LYS A 683 17.40 -33.78 -5.18
N ILE A 684 16.77 -32.65 -4.93
CA ILE A 684 16.99 -31.41 -5.66
C ILE A 684 17.57 -30.38 -4.68
N LEU A 685 18.73 -29.84 -5.02
CA LEU A 685 19.35 -28.73 -4.31
C LEU A 685 19.28 -27.48 -5.18
N ASP A 686 18.66 -26.42 -4.67
CA ASP A 686 18.49 -25.16 -5.39
C ASP A 686 19.26 -24.06 -4.68
N GLY A 687 20.37 -23.62 -5.30
CA GLY A 687 21.26 -22.63 -4.71
C GLY A 687 20.73 -21.20 -4.74
N ALA A 688 19.63 -20.96 -5.46
CA ALA A 688 18.95 -19.67 -5.51
C ALA A 688 17.47 -19.92 -5.80
N GLY A 689 16.67 -20.18 -4.75
CA GLY A 689 15.28 -20.63 -4.85
C GLY A 689 14.34 -19.66 -5.59
N GLY A 690 14.69 -18.38 -5.67
CA GLY A 690 13.91 -17.36 -6.35
C GLY A 690 12.53 -17.26 -5.71
N TYR A 691 11.47 -17.16 -6.51
CA TYR A 691 10.10 -17.04 -6.00
C TYR A 691 9.31 -18.35 -6.00
N GLY A 692 9.97 -19.50 -6.02
CA GLY A 692 9.32 -20.77 -5.67
C GLY A 692 8.70 -21.58 -6.80
N SER A 693 8.86 -21.22 -8.08
CA SER A 693 8.40 -22.08 -9.20
C SER A 693 9.11 -23.44 -9.23
N ARG A 694 10.40 -23.49 -8.86
CA ARG A 694 11.16 -24.75 -8.71
C ARG A 694 10.68 -25.55 -7.50
N LEU A 695 10.40 -24.89 -6.38
CA LEU A 695 9.78 -25.51 -5.21
C LEU A 695 8.42 -26.15 -5.57
N MET A 696 7.55 -25.41 -6.26
CA MET A 696 6.25 -25.93 -6.72
C MET A 696 6.40 -27.16 -7.63
N ALA A 697 7.38 -27.15 -8.53
CA ALA A 697 7.66 -28.30 -9.40
C ALA A 697 8.09 -29.54 -8.59
N ALA A 698 8.93 -29.35 -7.57
CA ALA A 698 9.37 -30.43 -6.69
C ALA A 698 8.20 -30.98 -5.84
N ILE A 699 7.31 -30.09 -5.37
CA ILE A 699 6.08 -30.48 -4.67
C ILE A 699 5.19 -31.34 -5.58
N MET A 700 4.94 -30.92 -6.83
CA MET A 700 4.10 -31.67 -7.77
C MET A 700 4.64 -33.06 -8.07
N LEU A 701 5.97 -33.20 -8.16
CA LEU A 701 6.65 -34.48 -8.36
C LEU A 701 6.87 -35.27 -7.06
N ASN A 702 6.49 -34.72 -5.91
CA ASN A 702 6.76 -35.29 -4.58
C ASN A 702 8.26 -35.59 -4.33
N ALA A 703 9.14 -34.81 -4.96
CA ALA A 703 10.60 -34.93 -4.85
C ALA A 703 11.12 -34.27 -3.57
N THR A 704 12.29 -34.68 -3.11
CA THR A 704 12.99 -34.02 -1.98
C THR A 704 13.65 -32.74 -2.49
N TYR A 705 13.42 -31.61 -1.83
CA TYR A 705 13.90 -30.29 -2.26
C TYR A 705 14.50 -29.50 -1.10
N VAL A 706 15.72 -29.00 -1.29
CA VAL A 706 16.34 -28.01 -0.39
C VAL A 706 16.73 -26.80 -1.23
N GLY A 707 16.03 -25.69 -1.05
CA GLY A 707 16.33 -24.42 -1.70
C GLY A 707 16.95 -23.42 -0.73
N VAL A 708 17.68 -22.44 -1.26
CA VAL A 708 18.26 -21.31 -0.51
C VAL A 708 17.71 -20.01 -1.08
N GLU A 709 17.09 -19.17 -0.26
CA GLU A 709 16.60 -17.85 -0.67
C GLU A 709 16.90 -16.82 0.44
N PRO A 710 17.73 -15.78 0.17
CA PRO A 710 18.10 -14.81 1.18
C PRO A 710 17.00 -13.79 1.51
N ASN A 711 15.93 -13.68 0.71
CA ASN A 711 14.86 -12.72 0.95
C ASN A 711 13.84 -13.20 2.02
N PRO A 712 13.83 -12.62 3.24
CA PRO A 712 12.93 -13.03 4.32
C PRO A 712 11.45 -12.79 4.00
N LEU A 713 11.15 -11.85 3.08
CA LEU A 713 9.78 -11.55 2.69
C LEU A 713 9.11 -12.70 1.95
N SER A 714 9.88 -13.59 1.33
CA SER A 714 9.36 -14.73 0.56
C SER A 714 9.13 -15.98 1.41
N THR A 715 9.80 -16.09 2.56
CA THR A 715 9.72 -17.25 3.48
C THR A 715 8.28 -17.63 3.87
N PRO A 716 7.40 -16.70 4.28
CA PRO A 716 6.01 -17.04 4.63
C PRO A 716 5.24 -17.67 3.47
N GLY A 717 5.49 -17.19 2.24
CA GLY A 717 4.86 -17.72 1.04
C GLY A 717 5.30 -19.16 0.74
N PHE A 718 6.60 -19.46 0.87
CA PHE A 718 7.11 -20.82 0.67
C PHE A 718 6.57 -21.80 1.69
N GLN A 719 6.49 -21.38 2.96
CA GLN A 719 5.95 -22.22 4.02
C GLN A 719 4.47 -22.57 3.74
N GLN A 720 3.65 -21.59 3.36
CA GLN A 720 2.26 -21.83 2.97
C GLN A 720 2.14 -22.77 1.78
N MET A 721 3.04 -22.64 0.79
CA MET A 721 3.08 -23.49 -0.41
C MET A 721 3.36 -24.96 -0.04
N ILE A 722 4.33 -25.19 0.86
CA ILE A 722 4.69 -26.52 1.36
C ILE A 722 3.58 -27.11 2.23
N GLU A 723 2.99 -26.32 3.14
CA GLU A 723 1.91 -26.75 4.02
C GLU A 723 0.64 -27.13 3.24
N MET A 724 0.37 -26.43 2.13
CA MET A 724 -0.83 -26.66 1.35
C MET A 724 -0.73 -27.86 0.40
N PHE A 725 0.42 -28.04 -0.25
CA PHE A 725 0.55 -29.01 -1.34
C PHE A 725 1.66 -30.04 -1.15
N GLY A 726 2.62 -29.78 -0.26
CA GLY A 726 3.84 -30.56 -0.10
C GLY A 726 3.95 -31.26 1.24
N SER A 727 5.21 -31.46 1.66
CA SER A 727 5.57 -32.03 2.95
C SER A 727 6.83 -31.33 3.48
N PRO A 728 6.80 -30.76 4.70
CA PRO A 728 7.99 -30.20 5.36
C PRO A 728 9.13 -31.20 5.58
N GLU A 729 8.84 -32.51 5.52
CA GLU A 729 9.87 -33.56 5.60
C GLU A 729 10.69 -33.65 4.31
N LYS A 730 10.06 -33.37 3.17
CA LYS A 730 10.66 -33.48 1.83
C LYS A 730 11.11 -32.15 1.26
N GLN A 731 10.34 -31.08 1.43
CA GLN A 731 10.63 -29.77 0.84
C GLN A 731 10.96 -28.74 1.91
N LYS A 732 12.07 -28.04 1.72
CA LYS A 732 12.57 -26.99 2.61
C LYS A 732 13.12 -25.82 1.81
N MET A 733 12.83 -24.60 2.24
CA MET A 733 13.48 -23.38 1.77
C MET A 733 14.24 -22.75 2.93
N LEU A 734 15.54 -22.56 2.78
CA LEU A 734 16.43 -22.00 3.78
C LEU A 734 16.53 -20.49 3.56
N GLU A 735 16.18 -19.71 4.60
CA GLU A 735 16.33 -18.25 4.61
C GLU A 735 17.79 -17.87 4.85
N ASP A 736 18.61 -18.02 3.82
CA ASP A 736 20.05 -17.81 3.89
C ASP A 736 20.67 -17.45 2.53
N GLY A 737 21.96 -17.15 2.50
CA GLY A 737 22.72 -16.85 1.28
C GLY A 737 23.91 -17.78 1.10
N LEU A 738 24.12 -18.25 -0.14
CA LEU A 738 25.36 -18.93 -0.51
C LEU A 738 26.56 -17.96 -0.51
N PRO A 739 27.81 -18.43 -0.34
CA PRO A 739 28.21 -19.85 -0.21
C PRO A 739 28.03 -20.44 1.20
N ASN A 740 27.74 -19.61 2.21
CA ASN A 740 27.77 -20.00 3.63
C ASN A 740 26.39 -20.36 4.21
N ALA A 741 25.45 -20.76 3.35
CA ALA A 741 24.07 -21.01 3.75
C ALA A 741 23.99 -22.15 4.79
N VAL A 742 23.48 -21.82 5.99
CA VAL A 742 23.33 -22.78 7.08
C VAL A 742 22.25 -23.79 6.73
N GLY A 743 22.61 -25.07 6.70
CA GLY A 743 21.76 -26.19 6.27
C GLY A 743 22.26 -26.87 5.00
N VAL A 744 22.86 -26.12 4.05
CA VAL A 744 23.52 -26.71 2.88
C VAL A 744 24.84 -27.36 3.26
N ASP A 745 25.56 -26.75 4.19
CA ASP A 745 26.77 -27.29 4.82
C ASP A 745 26.51 -28.66 5.46
N LYS A 746 25.32 -28.87 6.02
CA LYS A 746 24.87 -30.12 6.65
C LYS A 746 24.46 -31.22 5.67
N LEU A 747 24.27 -30.90 4.38
CA LEU A 747 24.01 -31.94 3.37
C LEU A 747 25.32 -32.71 3.10
N PRO A 748 25.29 -34.05 3.03
CA PRO A 748 26.49 -34.81 2.72
C PRO A 748 26.95 -34.56 1.27
N PRO A 749 28.24 -34.73 0.95
CA PRO A 749 28.71 -34.75 -0.43
C PRO A 749 27.95 -35.77 -1.26
N GLY A 750 27.61 -35.41 -2.51
CA GLY A 750 26.82 -36.28 -3.39
C GLY A 750 25.36 -36.52 -2.96
N TRP A 751 24.78 -35.64 -2.13
CA TRP A 751 23.39 -35.75 -1.71
C TRP A 751 22.36 -35.53 -2.84
N ALA A 752 22.61 -34.60 -3.76
CA ALA A 752 21.66 -34.17 -4.78
C ALA A 752 21.80 -34.95 -6.09
N ASP A 753 20.66 -35.29 -6.70
CA ASP A 753 20.54 -35.75 -8.09
C ASP A 753 20.56 -34.59 -9.08
N VAL A 754 19.91 -33.48 -8.70
CA VAL A 754 19.82 -32.25 -9.48
C VAL A 754 20.25 -31.07 -8.63
N VAL A 755 21.11 -30.23 -9.19
CA VAL A 755 21.38 -28.91 -8.65
C VAL A 755 20.82 -27.85 -9.60
N MET A 756 20.02 -26.93 -9.08
CA MET A 756 19.61 -25.72 -9.80
C MET A 756 20.41 -24.54 -9.27
N PHE A 757 20.91 -23.68 -10.17
CA PHE A 757 21.55 -22.44 -9.76
C PHE A 757 21.29 -21.28 -10.73
N SER A 758 20.57 -20.27 -10.25
CA SER A 758 20.34 -19.00 -10.92
C SER A 758 21.00 -17.87 -10.10
N PRO A 759 22.32 -17.65 -10.23
CA PRO A 759 23.02 -16.70 -9.38
C PRO A 759 22.53 -15.26 -9.62
N PRO A 760 22.29 -14.49 -8.55
CA PRO A 760 21.88 -13.09 -8.68
C PRO A 760 22.98 -12.26 -9.31
N MET A 761 22.68 -11.67 -10.47
CA MET A 761 23.64 -10.88 -11.23
C MET A 761 24.09 -9.63 -10.46
N TRP A 762 25.40 -9.37 -10.47
CA TRP A 762 25.98 -8.17 -9.86
C TRP A 762 25.23 -6.89 -10.27
N GLY A 763 24.71 -6.16 -9.28
CA GLY A 763 24.00 -4.89 -9.46
C GLY A 763 22.63 -4.95 -10.16
N LYS A 764 22.11 -6.13 -10.51
CA LYS A 764 20.80 -6.27 -11.19
C LYS A 764 19.70 -6.87 -10.30
N GLU A 765 20.05 -7.89 -9.50
CA GLU A 765 19.10 -8.58 -8.62
C GLU A 765 19.28 -8.09 -7.17
N VAL A 766 18.93 -6.82 -6.95
CA VAL A 766 19.06 -6.13 -5.66
C VAL A 766 17.78 -6.23 -4.82
N TYR A 767 17.71 -7.00 -3.72
CA TYR A 767 16.58 -6.87 -2.79
C TYR A 767 16.79 -5.59 -1.97
N ASN A 768 15.90 -4.61 -2.13
CA ASN A 768 16.19 -3.22 -1.76
C ASN A 768 15.92 -2.91 -0.27
N ASP A 769 16.54 -3.68 0.61
CA ASP A 769 16.62 -3.31 2.02
C ASP A 769 18.05 -3.56 2.51
N GLU A 770 18.68 -2.52 3.06
CA GLU A 770 20.00 -2.61 3.72
C GLU A 770 19.98 -3.63 4.88
N THR A 771 18.78 -4.10 5.29
CA THR A 771 18.57 -5.14 6.29
C THR A 771 18.76 -6.58 5.78
N VAL A 772 18.77 -6.86 4.46
CA VAL A 772 19.01 -8.23 3.94
C VAL A 772 20.50 -8.51 3.86
N GLY A 773 21.14 -8.65 5.03
CA GLY A 773 22.60 -8.78 5.16
C GLY A 773 23.21 -9.98 4.43
N LYS A 774 22.41 -11.00 4.11
CA LYS A 774 22.85 -12.25 3.46
C LYS A 774 22.71 -12.25 1.93
N GLN A 775 22.32 -11.14 1.33
CA GLN A 775 22.29 -11.02 -0.13
C GLN A 775 23.70 -10.81 -0.69
N SER A 776 24.00 -11.39 -1.85
CA SER A 776 25.33 -11.36 -2.47
C SER A 776 25.95 -9.96 -2.60
N ILE A 777 25.20 -8.94 -3.00
CA ILE A 777 25.76 -7.58 -3.14
C ILE A 777 26.06 -6.89 -1.80
N ASN A 778 25.42 -7.34 -0.71
CA ASN A 778 25.64 -6.81 0.64
C ASN A 778 26.79 -7.56 1.34
N MET A 779 27.02 -8.82 0.95
CA MET A 779 28.15 -9.64 1.43
C MET A 779 29.46 -9.35 0.68
N PHE A 780 29.40 -8.89 -0.59
CA PHE A 780 30.57 -8.70 -1.44
C PHE A 780 30.58 -7.31 -2.10
N ASN A 781 31.64 -6.53 -1.86
CA ASN A 781 31.64 -5.08 -2.12
C ASN A 781 31.99 -4.66 -3.55
N ASN A 782 32.36 -5.59 -4.45
CA ASN A 782 32.65 -5.31 -5.85
C ASN A 782 32.48 -6.54 -6.76
N GLU A 783 32.39 -6.34 -8.08
CA GLU A 783 32.17 -7.41 -9.07
C GLU A 783 33.25 -8.51 -9.01
N LYS A 784 34.50 -8.17 -8.70
CA LYS A 784 35.60 -9.15 -8.61
C LYS A 784 35.45 -10.06 -7.39
N MET A 785 35.10 -9.50 -6.24
CA MET A 785 34.77 -10.26 -5.02
C MET A 785 33.50 -11.08 -5.23
N TRP A 786 32.46 -10.50 -5.85
CA TRP A 786 31.25 -11.24 -6.21
C TRP A 786 31.55 -12.43 -7.16
N LEU A 787 32.46 -12.25 -8.13
CA LEU A 787 32.82 -13.33 -9.04
C LEU A 787 33.54 -14.47 -8.30
N SER A 788 34.57 -14.14 -7.52
CA SER A 788 35.45 -15.15 -6.91
C SER A 788 34.93 -15.70 -5.58
N GLU A 789 34.48 -14.84 -4.68
CA GLU A 789 34.09 -15.20 -3.32
C GLU A 789 32.60 -15.56 -3.19
N PHE A 790 31.77 -15.14 -4.14
CA PHE A 790 30.36 -15.57 -4.22
C PHE A 790 30.13 -16.60 -5.31
N LEU A 791 30.27 -16.23 -6.59
CA LEU A 791 29.80 -17.07 -7.69
C LEU A 791 30.58 -18.38 -7.75
N HIS A 792 31.92 -18.33 -7.80
CA HIS A 792 32.75 -19.54 -7.86
C HIS A 792 32.64 -20.36 -6.57
N ALA A 793 32.72 -19.72 -5.40
CA ALA A 793 32.57 -20.42 -4.11
C ALA A 793 31.21 -21.12 -3.98
N SER A 794 30.13 -20.50 -4.46
CA SER A 794 28.79 -21.11 -4.47
C SER A 794 28.72 -22.30 -5.41
N ILE A 795 29.35 -22.20 -6.60
CA ILE A 795 29.45 -23.32 -7.53
C ILE A 795 30.17 -24.50 -6.87
N GLU A 796 31.30 -24.29 -6.18
CA GLU A 796 32.03 -25.37 -5.51
C GLU A 796 31.21 -26.04 -4.40
N VAL A 797 30.53 -25.25 -3.57
CA VAL A 797 29.64 -25.78 -2.52
C VAL A 797 28.57 -26.65 -3.15
N LEU A 798 27.85 -26.14 -4.14
CA LEU A 798 26.77 -26.85 -4.82
C LEU A 798 27.26 -28.10 -5.56
N TRP A 799 28.38 -27.98 -6.29
CA TRP A 799 28.99 -29.07 -7.05
C TRP A 799 29.45 -30.21 -6.14
N SER A 800 29.97 -29.91 -4.95
CA SER A 800 30.34 -30.93 -3.96
C SER A 800 29.14 -31.74 -3.47
N ARG A 801 27.94 -31.14 -3.45
CA ARG A 801 26.69 -31.80 -3.06
C ARG A 801 26.04 -32.57 -4.20
N LEU A 802 26.44 -32.33 -5.45
CA LEU A 802 25.97 -33.11 -6.60
C LEU A 802 26.63 -34.49 -6.64
N ARG A 803 25.83 -35.55 -6.83
CA ARG A 803 26.34 -36.91 -6.99
C ARG A 803 26.93 -37.15 -8.38
N VAL A 804 27.79 -38.17 -8.49
CA VAL A 804 28.21 -38.69 -9.79
C VAL A 804 26.99 -39.19 -10.58
N GLY A 805 26.92 -38.82 -11.85
CA GLY A 805 25.79 -39.04 -12.75
C GLY A 805 24.65 -38.03 -12.57
N GLY A 806 24.70 -37.18 -11.54
CA GLY A 806 23.75 -36.09 -11.34
C GLY A 806 24.03 -34.89 -12.24
N PHE A 807 23.05 -34.00 -12.36
CA PHE A 807 23.12 -32.82 -13.22
C PHE A 807 23.08 -31.52 -12.42
N ILE A 808 23.90 -30.54 -12.81
CA ILE A 808 23.71 -29.13 -12.42
C ILE A 808 23.19 -28.35 -13.62
N VAL A 809 22.22 -27.47 -13.35
CA VAL A 809 21.59 -26.63 -14.35
C VAL A 809 21.80 -25.17 -13.95
N PHE A 810 22.54 -24.44 -14.79
CA PHE A 810 22.76 -23.02 -14.61
C PHE A 810 21.75 -22.21 -15.42
N GLN A 811 20.99 -21.36 -14.74
CA GLN A 811 20.08 -20.42 -15.38
C GLN A 811 20.70 -19.02 -15.29
N SER A 812 21.46 -18.62 -16.31
CA SER A 812 22.09 -17.31 -16.36
C SER A 812 22.31 -16.83 -17.79
N VAL A 813 22.19 -15.51 -17.97
CA VAL A 813 22.54 -14.80 -19.21
C VAL A 813 24.03 -14.47 -19.30
N ARG A 814 24.75 -14.40 -18.16
CA ARG A 814 26.20 -14.22 -18.08
C ARG A 814 26.89 -15.55 -17.83
N TYR A 815 26.60 -16.49 -18.72
CA TYR A 815 27.16 -17.83 -18.65
C TYR A 815 28.65 -17.86 -19.00
N ASP A 816 29.20 -16.81 -19.61
CA ASP A 816 30.63 -16.66 -19.85
C ASP A 816 31.45 -16.85 -18.55
N TYR A 817 31.04 -16.26 -17.43
CA TYR A 817 31.71 -16.44 -16.13
C TYR A 817 31.58 -17.85 -15.56
N ILE A 818 30.37 -18.42 -15.62
CA ILE A 818 30.08 -19.74 -15.07
C ILE A 818 30.77 -20.83 -15.90
N GLY A 819 30.61 -20.76 -17.22
CA GLY A 819 31.17 -21.69 -18.18
C GLY A 819 32.70 -21.69 -18.14
N GLU A 820 33.33 -20.53 -18.04
CA GLU A 820 34.79 -20.44 -17.90
C GLU A 820 35.29 -21.13 -16.63
N HIS A 821 34.63 -20.90 -15.49
CA HIS A 821 34.95 -21.59 -14.23
C HIS A 821 34.74 -23.10 -14.33
N MET A 822 33.59 -23.55 -14.84
CA MET A 822 33.29 -24.97 -15.04
C MET A 822 34.33 -25.66 -15.94
N MET A 823 34.72 -25.02 -17.05
CA MET A 823 35.74 -25.57 -17.95
C MET A 823 37.09 -25.69 -17.26
N LYS A 824 37.60 -24.60 -16.69
CA LYS A 824 38.94 -24.60 -16.09
C LYS A 824 39.03 -25.51 -14.88
N GLU A 825 38.06 -25.43 -13.97
CA GLU A 825 38.14 -26.11 -12.68
C GLU A 825 37.63 -27.54 -12.75
N HIS A 826 36.51 -27.79 -13.44
CA HIS A 826 35.87 -29.10 -13.44
C HIS A 826 36.14 -29.95 -14.69
N VAL A 827 36.43 -29.34 -15.84
CA VAL A 827 36.78 -30.10 -17.06
C VAL A 827 38.29 -30.30 -17.19
N GLU A 828 39.08 -29.23 -17.08
CA GLU A 828 40.53 -29.26 -17.30
C GLU A 828 41.29 -29.75 -16.07
N ASN A 829 41.00 -29.17 -14.89
CA ASN A 829 41.72 -29.46 -13.66
C ASN A 829 41.21 -30.74 -12.97
N LYS A 830 39.96 -30.77 -12.50
CA LYS A 830 39.39 -31.91 -11.75
C LYS A 830 38.89 -33.06 -12.65
N GLN A 831 38.61 -32.78 -13.92
CA GLN A 831 38.09 -33.74 -14.90
C GLN A 831 36.83 -34.50 -14.43
N ASP A 832 35.96 -33.82 -13.69
CA ASP A 832 34.76 -34.37 -13.06
C ASP A 832 33.45 -33.81 -13.65
N ALA A 833 33.50 -32.97 -14.68
CA ALA A 833 32.32 -32.42 -15.36
C ALA A 833 32.27 -32.72 -16.87
N GLU A 834 31.06 -32.90 -17.39
CA GLU A 834 30.77 -32.95 -18.83
C GLU A 834 29.61 -32.00 -19.18
N PHE A 835 29.79 -31.19 -20.23
CA PHE A 835 28.73 -30.33 -20.74
C PHE A 835 27.72 -31.17 -21.54
N ARG A 836 26.45 -31.14 -21.15
CA ARG A 836 25.40 -31.97 -21.76
C ARG A 836 24.48 -31.22 -22.70
N GLY A 837 24.66 -29.92 -22.90
CA GLY A 837 23.89 -29.11 -23.86
C GLY A 837 22.98 -28.08 -23.19
N ILE A 838 22.04 -27.53 -23.98
CA ILE A 838 21.17 -26.42 -23.57
C ILE A 838 19.70 -26.85 -23.56
N LEU A 839 19.01 -26.54 -22.46
CA LEU A 839 17.55 -26.62 -22.33
C LEU A 839 16.99 -25.21 -22.19
N SER A 840 16.20 -24.74 -23.14
CA SER A 840 15.68 -23.37 -23.14
C SER A 840 14.18 -23.32 -22.90
N ARG A 841 13.74 -22.37 -22.08
CA ARG A 841 12.31 -22.02 -22.01
C ARG A 841 11.95 -20.95 -23.03
N VAL A 842 10.76 -21.06 -23.61
CA VAL A 842 10.19 -20.01 -24.48
C VAL A 842 9.25 -19.15 -23.64
N THR A 843 9.54 -17.85 -23.58
CA THR A 843 8.66 -16.88 -22.91
C THR A 843 7.42 -16.60 -23.78
N SER A 844 6.36 -16.05 -23.18
CA SER A 844 5.18 -15.55 -23.91
C SER A 844 5.53 -14.54 -25.02
N SER A 845 6.58 -13.75 -24.82
CA SER A 845 7.12 -12.81 -25.82
C SER A 845 7.94 -13.47 -26.95
N GLY A 846 7.96 -14.81 -27.04
CA GLY A 846 8.74 -15.57 -28.02
C GLY A 846 10.26 -15.54 -27.79
N ARG A 847 10.73 -14.97 -26.67
CA ARG A 847 12.15 -14.98 -26.30
C ARG A 847 12.56 -16.32 -25.70
N TYR A 848 13.73 -16.80 -26.09
CA TYR A 848 14.38 -17.98 -25.55
C TYR A 848 15.26 -17.62 -24.35
N LYS A 849 15.11 -18.34 -23.24
CA LYS A 849 15.94 -18.22 -22.04
C LYS A 849 16.68 -19.53 -21.80
N PRO A 850 18.00 -19.58 -22.06
CA PRO A 850 18.77 -20.82 -22.01
C PRO A 850 19.06 -21.25 -20.56
N ASN A 851 19.09 -22.56 -20.34
CA ASN A 851 19.64 -23.19 -19.15
C ASN A 851 20.75 -24.14 -19.60
N TRP A 852 21.91 -24.03 -18.95
CA TRP A 852 23.13 -24.71 -19.33
C TRP A 852 23.33 -25.93 -18.45
N VAL A 853 23.38 -27.11 -19.07
CA VAL A 853 23.36 -28.38 -18.33
C VAL A 853 24.74 -29.01 -18.30
N TRP A 854 25.20 -29.35 -17.11
CA TRP A 854 26.41 -30.13 -16.89
C TRP A 854 26.07 -31.39 -16.10
N GLN A 855 26.76 -32.48 -16.38
CA GLN A 855 26.69 -33.69 -15.59
C GLN A 855 28.02 -33.91 -14.87
N LYS A 856 27.92 -34.36 -13.61
CA LYS A 856 29.10 -34.79 -12.87
C LYS A 856 29.47 -36.20 -13.29
N VAL A 857 30.70 -36.41 -13.72
CA VAL A 857 31.22 -37.70 -14.19
C VAL A 857 32.30 -38.19 -13.24
N ASN A 858 32.55 -39.50 -13.25
CA ASN A 858 33.64 -40.09 -12.48
C ASN A 858 34.73 -40.54 -13.46
N ARG A 859 35.97 -40.14 -13.23
CA ARG A 859 37.12 -40.71 -13.96
C ARG A 859 38.12 -41.30 -12.98
N SER A 860 37.87 -42.55 -12.63
CA SER A 860 38.93 -43.55 -12.64
C SER A 860 38.68 -44.48 -13.82
N THR A 861 39.72 -44.66 -14.65
CA THR A 861 39.80 -45.58 -15.81
C THR A 861 38.98 -45.27 -17.07
N SER A 862 39.61 -44.58 -18.02
CA SER A 862 39.40 -44.84 -19.45
C SER A 862 40.75 -44.84 -20.18
N THR A 863 41.53 -45.89 -19.96
CA THR A 863 42.49 -46.41 -20.93
C THR A 863 42.16 -47.88 -21.10
N SER A 864 41.21 -48.17 -21.98
CA SER A 864 41.00 -49.52 -22.49
C SER A 864 42.12 -49.83 -23.48
N GLU A 865 43.21 -50.40 -23.01
CA GLU A 865 43.89 -51.43 -23.81
C GLU A 865 43.17 -52.77 -23.53
N PRO A 866 42.81 -53.54 -24.56
CA PRO A 866 42.07 -54.77 -24.38
C PRO A 866 42.98 -55.82 -23.75
N ILE A 867 42.70 -56.20 -22.51
CA ILE A 867 43.28 -57.41 -21.91
C ILE A 867 42.56 -58.60 -22.54
N ASN A 868 43.34 -59.38 -23.28
CA ASN A 868 42.96 -60.64 -23.90
C ASN A 868 42.59 -61.66 -22.80
N VAL A 869 41.35 -62.14 -22.81
CA VAL A 869 40.87 -63.15 -21.85
C VAL A 869 41.03 -64.53 -22.49
N GLU A 870 42.24 -65.08 -22.43
CA GLU A 870 42.47 -66.52 -22.43
C GLU A 870 43.58 -66.84 -21.43
N ALA A 871 43.34 -67.89 -20.64
CA ALA A 871 44.14 -68.42 -19.54
C ALA A 871 44.01 -67.68 -18.19
N ILE A 872 43.26 -68.27 -17.26
CA ILE A 872 43.79 -69.00 -16.09
C ILE A 872 42.55 -69.49 -15.31
N GLU A 873 42.14 -70.72 -15.61
CA GLU A 873 41.71 -71.63 -14.55
C GLU A 873 42.96 -72.08 -13.79
N GLU A 874 42.77 -72.39 -12.50
CA GLU A 874 43.67 -73.06 -11.57
C GLU A 874 44.34 -72.20 -10.47
N GLN A 875 44.00 -72.64 -9.25
CA GLN A 875 44.75 -72.61 -8.00
C GLN A 875 44.45 -71.51 -6.98
N GLU A 876 43.44 -71.84 -6.16
CA GLU A 876 43.55 -71.86 -4.69
C GLU A 876 44.99 -72.08 -4.19
N GLY A 877 45.40 -71.34 -3.16
CA GLY A 877 46.60 -71.67 -2.39
C GLY A 877 47.20 -70.49 -1.61
N GLU A 878 46.76 -70.35 -0.36
CA GLU A 878 47.49 -69.91 0.85
C GLU A 878 48.42 -68.67 0.82
N GLY A 879 48.18 -67.75 1.76
CA GLY A 879 49.14 -66.72 2.19
C GLY A 879 48.50 -65.53 2.89
#